data_AF-A0A9N9MRE3-F1
#
_entry.id   AF-A0A9N9MRE3-F1
#
_cell.length_a   1.000
_cell.length_b   1.000
_cell.length_c   1.000
_cell.angle_alpha   90.00
_cell.angle_beta   90.00
_cell.angle_gamma   90.00
#
_symmetry.space_group_name_H-M   'P 1'
#
loop_
_entity.id
_entity.type
_entity.pdbx_description
1 polymer ?
#
loop_
_entity_poly.entity_id
_entity_poly.type
_entity_poly.pdbx_seq_one_letter_code
_entity_poly.pdbx_strand_id
1 'polypeptide(L)'
;MYRGEEGTNDSTSSYEILKEMEHVRSHDIDPRLTYAELMDKFSRSIVSAKSRTLKLPSYAGKGNAFAIEVAATHPDHTSSIHYVLESVFECFPDREYCVLSTPTETPMEHWINSSFCRATPRPGSRFPNSLYICHKSSLLGCLECKVASKEHLTEVYNLLSTIPTRAIVLSHFEISMEFEKSPYQCFVFLCEGQIIGTAVVSEEFDIDYIDAQYDISIWVPLHCYKSGSYGVIESLIISPIYHAHGRFFKKELHRLSDYDVLFYKHRASDRGTYKERPVSSLLHWLQPVSPRKMPEYDFKMLSSEGYETTDALTRRDHYALYLSTICSSSNEKIVINSRIVVVGGSNTAHAFLESLLLNHKNPNFKINFNNVAIVSPDGINKKIPRKVNEIFIVQKNFMSEKYMESINLKAYVNVVIGNITTIDRRQKLIIVNDHKMLRYDLLFLMTGEKFQKPLQSYRLPFQENPMNMFLVNCAVDAYNAIKALKELQKDMNVNEDNIIVYGHFLQVYSCLAGLLEYGIPGNKIVLIEPFPYSMNIDKKKRHNISVFNDPDIYHSTMEYIKQQGIRMYSSYYFINWEYWEEENRILSVRFESKHKMLEMSCQAIFFFYDKTISPKIYQVVSQCGLVFDGRLVIDSNCKTNDDRIYAAGTLTKYSRKYYAQNLVHKFFNRVEIGTKLGERIRNLLVPGFVKKTDPKTHDFNFHLEIRDRLVTKYEKPIMRYCRLPGELYYLSIVKPGRRIPLESASSMENYGQVFITGSCRNLDHQGFFKIHFNEFNKVETITCLTKFPIDIKNIHCLWGKHEKLLNNLQLRFEMMLITDFFEYFKQPWAYAIYHDRFEILFWRI
;
A
#
# COMPACT_ATOMS: atom_id res chain seq x y z
N MET A 1 -19.24 -14.42 58.11
CA MET A 1 -18.68 -13.06 58.15
C MET A 1 -18.56 -12.56 56.73
N TYR A 2 -19.31 -11.50 56.44
CA TYR A 2 -19.38 -10.79 55.17
C TYR A 2 -18.04 -10.15 54.79
N ARG A 3 -17.66 -10.25 53.51
CA ARG A 3 -17.00 -9.17 52.76
C ARG A 3 -17.43 -9.32 51.30
N GLY A 4 -18.25 -8.38 50.84
CA GLY A 4 -18.78 -8.32 49.49
C GLY A 4 -17.69 -7.94 48.48
N GLU A 5 -17.75 -8.57 47.31
CA GLU A 5 -17.07 -8.09 46.11
C GLU A 5 -17.96 -7.00 45.50
N GLU A 6 -17.53 -5.75 45.64
CA GLU A 6 -18.11 -4.61 44.95
C GLU A 6 -17.86 -4.77 43.45
N GLY A 7 -18.95 -4.84 42.68
CA GLY A 7 -18.91 -4.68 41.24
C GLY A 7 -18.38 -3.28 40.92
N THR A 8 -17.30 -3.22 40.14
CA THR A 8 -16.82 -1.97 39.55
C THR A 8 -17.85 -1.50 38.53
N ASN A 9 -18.64 -0.50 38.92
CA ASN A 9 -19.51 0.29 38.05
C ASN A 9 -18.66 0.98 36.97
N ASP A 10 -18.62 0.42 35.76
CA ASP A 10 -18.22 1.10 34.51
C ASP A 10 -19.31 2.11 34.08
N SER A 11 -19.76 2.95 35.01
CA SER A 11 -20.79 3.97 34.79
C SER A 11 -20.32 5.33 35.29
N THR A 12 -19.40 5.95 34.57
CA THR A 12 -19.56 7.39 34.36
C THR A 12 -20.79 7.54 33.48
N SER A 13 -21.91 7.78 34.17
CA SER A 13 -23.26 7.88 33.63
C SER A 13 -23.30 8.89 32.49
N SER A 14 -24.10 8.63 31.46
CA SER A 14 -24.54 9.60 30.44
C SER A 14 -24.97 10.95 31.06
N TYR A 15 -25.35 10.95 32.34
CA TYR A 15 -25.59 12.12 33.18
C TYR A 15 -24.41 13.10 33.33
N GLU A 16 -23.15 12.65 33.39
CA GLU A 16 -21.98 13.56 33.49
C GLU A 16 -21.67 14.25 32.15
N ILE A 17 -21.90 13.55 31.03
CA ILE A 17 -21.81 14.11 29.67
C ILE A 17 -22.88 15.20 29.50
N LEU A 18 -24.11 14.94 29.96
CA LEU A 18 -25.21 15.90 29.93
C LEU A 18 -24.94 17.13 30.81
N LYS A 19 -24.27 16.96 31.96
CA LYS A 19 -23.95 18.04 32.90
C LYS A 19 -22.87 19.00 32.38
N GLU A 20 -21.87 18.51 31.65
CA GLU A 20 -20.90 19.38 30.97
C GLU A 20 -21.51 20.05 29.72
N MET A 21 -22.45 19.41 29.02
CA MET A 21 -23.20 20.05 27.93
C MET A 21 -24.13 21.17 28.42
N GLU A 22 -24.60 21.13 29.68
CA GLU A 22 -25.30 22.26 30.28
C GLU A 22 -24.40 23.49 30.50
N HIS A 23 -23.08 23.33 30.63
CA HIS A 23 -22.15 24.48 30.68
C HIS A 23 -21.91 25.14 29.31
N VAL A 24 -22.09 24.38 28.23
CA VAL A 24 -22.02 24.88 26.83
C VAL A 24 -23.21 25.79 26.48
N ARG A 25 -24.32 25.74 27.25
CA ARG A 25 -25.47 26.65 27.09
C ARG A 25 -25.13 28.14 27.27
N SER A 26 -23.94 28.46 27.79
CA SER A 26 -23.57 29.84 28.14
C SER A 26 -22.67 30.55 27.13
N HIS A 27 -22.12 29.86 26.12
CA HIS A 27 -21.19 30.45 25.14
C HIS A 27 -21.47 29.91 23.72
N ASP A 28 -21.45 30.80 22.73
CA ASP A 28 -21.57 30.53 21.27
C ASP A 28 -20.43 29.62 20.75
N ILE A 29 -20.41 28.35 21.15
CA ILE A 29 -19.40 27.36 20.72
C ILE A 29 -20.12 26.22 20.02
N ASP A 30 -19.65 25.86 18.82
CA ASP A 30 -20.15 24.74 18.03
C ASP A 30 -20.08 23.43 18.84
N PRO A 31 -21.21 22.75 19.12
CA PRO A 31 -21.26 21.53 19.92
C PRO A 31 -20.40 20.38 19.34
N ARG A 32 -19.98 20.46 18.07
CA ARG A 32 -19.07 19.49 17.43
C ARG A 32 -17.62 19.62 17.93
N LEU A 33 -17.17 20.83 18.30
CA LEU A 33 -15.81 21.10 18.77
C LEU A 33 -15.59 20.57 20.20
N THR A 34 -16.57 20.78 21.08
CA THR A 34 -16.55 20.29 22.47
C THR A 34 -16.68 18.76 22.54
N TYR A 35 -17.46 18.17 21.62
CA TYR A 35 -17.64 16.72 21.51
C TYR A 35 -16.37 16.00 21.05
N ALA A 36 -15.58 16.60 20.15
CA ALA A 36 -14.31 16.01 19.70
C ALA A 36 -13.27 15.94 20.83
N GLU A 37 -13.18 16.97 21.68
CA GLU A 37 -12.29 16.99 22.85
C GLU A 37 -12.76 16.02 23.96
N LEU A 38 -14.08 15.91 24.15
CA LEU A 38 -14.70 14.95 25.06
C LEU A 38 -14.47 13.50 24.61
N MET A 39 -14.60 13.22 23.32
CA MET A 39 -14.32 11.90 22.75
C MET A 39 -12.84 11.53 22.80
N ASP A 40 -11.92 12.50 22.66
CA ASP A 40 -10.48 12.27 22.87
C ASP A 40 -10.18 11.93 24.35
N LYS A 41 -10.85 12.58 25.32
CA LYS A 41 -10.78 12.21 26.75
C LYS A 41 -11.40 10.84 27.05
N PHE A 42 -12.56 10.51 26.48
CA PHE A 42 -13.24 9.21 26.67
C PHE A 42 -12.46 8.05 26.02
N SER A 43 -11.85 8.29 24.86
CA SER A 43 -10.99 7.32 24.18
C SER A 43 -9.75 6.98 25.01
N ARG A 44 -9.27 7.94 25.83
CA ARG A 44 -8.15 7.75 26.78
C ARG A 44 -8.55 7.03 28.07
N SER A 45 -9.83 7.07 28.49
CA SER A 45 -10.30 6.41 29.73
C SER A 45 -10.69 4.93 29.54
N ILE A 46 -11.15 4.53 28.35
CA ILE A 46 -11.52 3.14 28.00
C ILE A 46 -10.29 2.21 27.77
N VAL A 47 -9.07 2.73 27.95
CA VAL A 47 -7.77 2.10 27.61
C VAL A 47 -7.42 0.81 28.39
N SER A 48 -8.30 0.29 29.26
CA SER A 48 -8.02 -0.85 30.16
C SER A 48 -8.56 -2.24 29.73
N ALA A 49 -9.24 -2.38 28.58
CA ALA A 49 -9.79 -3.70 28.20
C ALA A 49 -8.74 -4.63 27.55
N LYS A 50 -8.05 -5.44 28.39
CA LYS A 50 -7.15 -6.53 27.98
C LYS A 50 -7.73 -7.37 26.83
N SER A 51 -6.87 -7.68 25.85
CA SER A 51 -7.14 -8.60 24.74
C SER A 51 -7.77 -9.91 25.22
N ARG A 52 -9.09 -10.04 25.06
CA ARG A 52 -9.77 -11.32 25.23
C ARG A 52 -9.37 -12.20 24.06
N THR A 53 -8.61 -13.26 24.32
CA THR A 53 -8.50 -14.40 23.41
C THR A 53 -9.92 -14.86 23.05
N LEU A 54 -10.32 -14.68 21.79
CA LEU A 54 -11.60 -15.15 21.26
C LEU A 54 -11.70 -16.67 21.49
N LYS A 55 -12.40 -17.08 22.54
CA LYS A 55 -12.86 -18.46 22.68
C LYS A 55 -13.84 -18.70 21.53
N LEU A 56 -13.45 -19.57 20.59
CA LEU A 56 -14.36 -20.01 19.55
C LEU A 56 -15.53 -20.74 20.23
N PRO A 57 -16.77 -20.27 20.07
CA PRO A 57 -17.91 -20.98 20.63
C PRO A 57 -18.00 -22.36 19.97
N SER A 58 -18.03 -23.41 20.79
CA SER A 58 -18.39 -24.75 20.35
C SER A 58 -19.90 -24.82 20.24
N TYR A 59 -20.43 -25.09 19.04
CA TYR A 59 -21.86 -25.32 18.88
C TYR A 59 -22.26 -26.57 19.65
N ALA A 60 -23.22 -26.43 20.55
CA ALA A 60 -23.83 -27.53 21.29
C ALA A 60 -25.34 -27.50 20.99
N GLY A 61 -25.80 -28.39 20.10
CA GLY A 61 -27.19 -28.43 19.65
C GLY A 61 -27.41 -29.48 18.57
N LYS A 62 -28.67 -29.80 18.27
CA LYS A 62 -29.04 -30.62 17.11
C LYS A 62 -28.80 -29.84 15.82
N GLY A 63 -28.50 -30.51 14.71
CA GLY A 63 -28.30 -29.83 13.43
C GLY A 63 -29.51 -28.98 13.04
N ASN A 64 -29.29 -27.67 12.85
CA ASN A 64 -30.32 -26.67 12.55
C ASN A 64 -30.20 -26.13 11.11
N ALA A 65 -29.69 -26.96 10.19
CA ALA A 65 -29.53 -26.57 8.80
C ALA A 65 -29.88 -27.71 7.84
N PHE A 66 -30.36 -27.36 6.65
CA PHE A 66 -30.34 -28.23 5.47
C PHE A 66 -29.31 -27.70 4.46
N ALA A 67 -28.82 -28.57 3.58
CA ALA A 67 -27.80 -28.23 2.59
C ALA A 67 -28.36 -28.33 1.17
N ILE A 68 -27.99 -27.36 0.33
CA ILE A 68 -28.18 -27.45 -1.12
C ILE A 68 -26.87 -27.96 -1.72
N GLU A 69 -26.87 -29.20 -2.20
CA GLU A 69 -25.71 -29.79 -2.86
C GLU A 69 -25.63 -29.42 -4.33
N VAL A 70 -26.78 -29.41 -5.02
CA VAL A 70 -26.91 -29.07 -6.43
C VAL A 70 -28.15 -28.22 -6.64
N ALA A 71 -27.97 -27.12 -7.34
CA ALA A 71 -29.04 -26.23 -7.79
C ALA A 71 -28.81 -25.97 -9.29
N ALA A 72 -29.82 -26.27 -10.10
CA ALA A 72 -29.78 -26.06 -11.54
C ALA A 72 -31.11 -25.50 -12.02
N THR A 73 -31.04 -24.55 -12.94
CA THR A 73 -32.21 -23.94 -13.58
C THR A 73 -31.91 -23.74 -15.06
N HIS A 74 -32.96 -23.71 -15.87
CA HIS A 74 -32.85 -23.20 -17.24
C HIS A 74 -32.43 -21.72 -17.17
N PRO A 75 -31.56 -21.20 -18.06
CA PRO A 75 -31.14 -19.80 -18.06
C PRO A 75 -32.30 -18.80 -17.99
N ASP A 76 -33.39 -19.09 -18.71
CA ASP A 76 -34.60 -18.26 -18.75
C ASP A 76 -35.42 -18.26 -17.44
N HIS A 77 -35.13 -19.17 -16.51
CA HIS A 77 -35.82 -19.36 -15.24
C HIS A 77 -34.91 -19.17 -14.02
N THR A 78 -33.75 -18.54 -14.21
CA THR A 78 -32.78 -18.28 -13.13
C THR A 78 -33.38 -17.49 -11.97
N SER A 79 -34.28 -16.55 -12.23
CA SER A 79 -35.00 -15.77 -11.20
C SER A 79 -35.94 -16.63 -10.35
N SER A 80 -36.47 -17.72 -10.90
CA SER A 80 -37.46 -18.57 -10.22
C SER A 80 -36.87 -19.39 -9.08
N ILE A 81 -35.54 -19.54 -9.03
CA ILE A 81 -34.87 -20.30 -7.96
C ILE A 81 -35.09 -19.70 -6.58
N HIS A 82 -35.36 -18.40 -6.51
CA HIS A 82 -35.67 -17.71 -5.26
C HIS A 82 -36.95 -18.26 -4.61
N TYR A 83 -38.02 -18.44 -5.40
CA TYR A 83 -39.27 -19.02 -4.91
C TYR A 83 -39.11 -20.47 -4.47
N VAL A 84 -38.25 -21.23 -5.16
CA VAL A 84 -37.93 -22.61 -4.74
C VAL A 84 -37.27 -22.61 -3.36
N LEU A 85 -36.35 -21.68 -3.08
CA LEU A 85 -35.73 -21.57 -1.76
C LEU A 85 -36.75 -21.29 -0.66
N GLU A 86 -37.74 -20.43 -0.92
CA GLU A 86 -38.82 -20.14 0.01
C GLU A 86 -39.63 -21.41 0.33
N SER A 87 -40.07 -22.13 -0.71
CA SER A 87 -40.82 -23.39 -0.55
C SER A 87 -40.03 -24.47 0.19
N VAL A 88 -38.70 -24.50 0.06
CA VAL A 88 -37.87 -25.46 0.81
C VAL A 88 -37.89 -25.15 2.31
N PHE A 89 -37.86 -23.88 2.73
CA PHE A 89 -37.99 -23.53 4.15
C PHE A 89 -39.39 -23.83 4.72
N GLU A 90 -40.43 -23.85 3.89
CA GLU A 90 -41.76 -24.32 4.27
C GLU A 90 -41.79 -25.84 4.46
N CYS A 91 -41.09 -26.59 3.60
CA CYS A 91 -40.98 -28.05 3.69
C CYS A 91 -40.13 -28.53 4.89
N PHE A 92 -39.20 -27.70 5.36
CA PHE A 92 -38.32 -28.00 6.51
C PHE A 92 -38.50 -26.95 7.63
N PRO A 93 -39.67 -26.88 8.29
CA PRO A 93 -39.98 -25.83 9.26
C PRO A 93 -39.06 -25.85 10.48
N ASP A 94 -38.53 -27.03 10.84
CA ASP A 94 -37.62 -27.26 11.97
C ASP A 94 -36.15 -26.87 11.69
N ARG A 95 -35.88 -26.17 10.58
CA ARG A 95 -34.53 -25.77 10.17
C ARG A 95 -34.51 -24.27 9.91
N GLU A 96 -33.64 -23.56 10.62
CA GLU A 96 -33.51 -22.11 10.49
C GLU A 96 -32.48 -21.70 9.45
N TYR A 97 -31.54 -22.59 9.09
CA TYR A 97 -30.45 -22.27 8.16
C TYR A 97 -30.48 -23.14 6.90
N CYS A 98 -30.10 -22.52 5.79
CA CYS A 98 -29.75 -23.19 4.54
C CYS A 98 -28.26 -22.96 4.27
N VAL A 99 -27.51 -24.03 3.97
CA VAL A 99 -26.09 -23.95 3.62
C VAL A 99 -25.83 -24.38 2.19
N LEU A 100 -24.96 -23.64 1.51
CA LEU A 100 -24.53 -23.92 0.15
C LEU A 100 -23.00 -23.87 0.09
N SER A 101 -22.40 -24.86 -0.56
CA SER A 101 -20.95 -24.90 -0.78
C SER A 101 -20.63 -24.88 -2.27
N THR A 102 -19.84 -23.90 -2.71
CA THR A 102 -19.41 -23.79 -4.10
C THR A 102 -17.88 -23.77 -4.22
N PRO A 103 -17.29 -24.40 -5.25
CA PRO A 103 -15.87 -24.25 -5.53
C PRO A 103 -15.48 -22.78 -5.68
N THR A 104 -14.26 -22.40 -5.27
CA THR A 104 -13.83 -20.99 -5.28
C THR A 104 -13.61 -20.42 -6.68
N GLU A 105 -13.42 -21.26 -7.68
CA GLU A 105 -13.25 -20.87 -9.09
C GLU A 105 -14.60 -20.69 -9.82
N THR A 106 -15.72 -21.18 -9.24
CA THR A 106 -17.04 -21.06 -9.85
C THR A 106 -17.50 -19.59 -9.82
N PRO A 107 -17.95 -19.03 -10.97
CA PRO A 107 -18.58 -17.72 -11.00
C PRO A 107 -19.74 -17.62 -10.03
N MET A 108 -19.89 -16.45 -9.40
CA MET A 108 -20.98 -16.22 -8.48
C MET A 108 -22.28 -15.97 -9.24
N GLU A 109 -23.30 -16.78 -8.98
CA GLU A 109 -24.65 -16.56 -9.49
C GLU A 109 -25.38 -15.47 -8.69
N HIS A 110 -26.26 -14.73 -9.38
CA HIS A 110 -26.96 -13.58 -8.78
C HIS A 110 -27.82 -13.97 -7.57
N TRP A 111 -28.56 -15.09 -7.65
CA TRP A 111 -29.46 -15.55 -6.58
C TRP A 111 -28.73 -15.90 -5.28
N ILE A 112 -27.49 -16.39 -5.37
CA ILE A 112 -26.66 -16.67 -4.20
C ILE A 112 -26.28 -15.36 -3.53
N ASN A 113 -25.85 -14.37 -4.30
CA ASN A 113 -25.42 -13.07 -3.77
C ASN A 113 -26.58 -12.24 -3.19
N SER A 114 -27.82 -12.46 -3.64
CA SER A 114 -29.01 -11.79 -3.10
C SER A 114 -29.55 -12.42 -1.83
N SER A 115 -29.44 -13.74 -1.67
CA SER A 115 -30.11 -14.48 -0.57
C SER A 115 -29.16 -15.08 0.46
N PHE A 116 -27.88 -15.25 0.15
CA PHE A 116 -26.91 -15.88 1.06
C PHE A 116 -25.83 -14.91 1.53
N CYS A 117 -25.49 -15.04 2.80
CA CYS A 117 -24.30 -14.45 3.37
C CYS A 117 -23.11 -15.42 3.22
N ARG A 118 -21.97 -14.92 2.77
CA ARG A 118 -20.74 -15.71 2.75
C ARG A 118 -20.19 -15.91 4.16
N ALA A 119 -19.89 -17.15 4.53
CA ALA A 119 -19.21 -17.44 5.79
C ALA A 119 -17.72 -17.09 5.69
N THR A 120 -17.22 -16.27 6.63
CA THR A 120 -15.80 -15.95 6.73
C THR A 120 -15.01 -17.18 7.18
N PRO A 121 -14.00 -17.64 6.42
CA PRO A 121 -13.18 -18.78 6.83
C PRO A 121 -12.47 -18.51 8.16
N ARG A 122 -12.46 -19.51 9.05
CA ARG A 122 -11.66 -19.44 10.28
C ARG A 122 -10.16 -19.39 9.95
N PRO A 123 -9.32 -18.75 10.79
CA PRO A 123 -7.87 -18.81 10.63
C PRO A 123 -7.38 -20.26 10.55
N GLY A 124 -6.60 -20.59 9.51
CA GLY A 124 -6.10 -21.95 9.30
C GLY A 124 -7.12 -22.94 8.72
N SER A 125 -8.31 -22.49 8.31
CA SER A 125 -9.31 -23.34 7.65
C SER A 125 -8.73 -24.06 6.43
N ARG A 126 -8.98 -25.37 6.35
CA ARG A 126 -8.59 -26.24 5.24
C ARG A 126 -9.76 -26.56 4.31
N PHE A 127 -10.91 -25.91 4.48
CA PHE A 127 -12.07 -26.18 3.64
C PHE A 127 -11.81 -25.72 2.19
N PRO A 128 -12.03 -26.57 1.16
CA PRO A 128 -11.65 -26.26 -0.22
C PRO A 128 -12.61 -25.30 -0.93
N ASN A 129 -13.84 -25.16 -0.43
CA ASN A 129 -14.90 -24.40 -1.08
C ASN A 129 -15.19 -23.08 -0.38
N SER A 130 -15.99 -22.22 -1.02
CA SER A 130 -16.68 -21.12 -0.36
C SER A 130 -17.97 -21.65 0.27
N LEU A 131 -18.22 -21.25 1.52
CA LEU A 131 -19.43 -21.61 2.25
C LEU A 131 -20.36 -20.39 2.31
N TYR A 132 -21.63 -20.63 2.02
CA TYR A 132 -22.72 -19.67 2.02
C TYR A 132 -23.80 -20.12 2.99
N ILE A 133 -24.36 -19.18 3.71
CA ILE A 133 -25.36 -19.42 4.74
C ILE A 133 -26.51 -18.43 4.51
N CYS A 134 -27.72 -18.96 4.42
CA CYS A 134 -28.97 -18.20 4.41
C CYS A 134 -29.75 -18.55 5.69
N HIS A 135 -30.31 -17.56 6.36
CA HIS A 135 -31.19 -17.77 7.50
C HIS A 135 -32.64 -17.55 7.08
N LYS A 136 -33.58 -18.36 7.59
CA LYS A 136 -35.00 -18.32 7.25
C LYS A 136 -35.58 -16.91 7.35
N SER A 137 -35.35 -16.21 8.47
CA SER A 137 -35.85 -14.83 8.65
C SER A 137 -35.25 -13.81 7.67
N SER A 138 -34.05 -14.07 7.15
CA SER A 138 -33.44 -13.21 6.12
C SER A 138 -34.13 -13.38 4.77
N LEU A 139 -34.69 -14.57 4.49
CA LEU A 139 -35.38 -14.84 3.24
C LEU A 139 -36.87 -14.50 3.31
N LEU A 140 -37.57 -14.98 4.34
CA LEU A 140 -39.04 -14.89 4.46
C LEU A 140 -39.51 -13.64 5.22
N GLY A 141 -38.63 -13.01 5.99
CA GLY A 141 -39.00 -11.89 6.85
C GLY A 141 -39.25 -10.61 6.06
N CYS A 142 -40.22 -9.82 6.51
CA CYS A 142 -40.48 -8.49 5.94
C CYS A 142 -39.47 -7.48 6.49
N LEU A 143 -38.66 -6.92 5.60
CA LEU A 143 -37.61 -5.96 5.93
C LEU A 143 -38.12 -4.53 5.78
N GLU A 144 -37.84 -3.70 6.79
CA GLU A 144 -38.22 -2.29 6.79
C GLU A 144 -37.08 -1.43 7.36
N CYS A 145 -36.96 -0.20 6.89
CA CYS A 145 -36.06 0.79 7.46
C CYS A 145 -36.86 2.00 7.91
N LYS A 146 -36.58 2.51 9.12
CA LYS A 146 -37.25 3.68 9.69
C LYS A 146 -36.24 4.66 10.27
N VAL A 147 -36.64 5.93 10.33
CA VAL A 147 -35.97 6.92 11.19
C VAL A 147 -36.13 6.46 12.64
N ALA A 148 -35.05 6.51 13.41
CA ALA A 148 -35.05 6.10 14.80
C ALA A 148 -35.92 7.03 15.66
N SER A 149 -36.42 6.48 16.77
CA SER A 149 -37.26 7.18 17.74
C SER A 149 -36.83 6.74 19.14
N LYS A 150 -37.31 7.43 20.18
CA LYS A 150 -36.96 7.12 21.58
C LYS A 150 -37.31 5.68 21.98
N GLU A 151 -38.35 5.10 21.38
CA GLU A 151 -38.81 3.74 21.66
C GLU A 151 -37.76 2.69 21.24
N HIS A 152 -36.97 2.98 20.21
CA HIS A 152 -35.97 2.06 19.67
C HIS A 152 -34.68 1.97 20.51
N LEU A 153 -34.43 2.91 21.44
CA LEU A 153 -33.15 3.00 22.17
C LEU A 153 -32.79 1.72 22.92
N THR A 154 -33.76 1.11 23.59
CA THR A 154 -33.56 -0.12 24.39
C THR A 154 -33.13 -1.28 23.51
N GLU A 155 -33.77 -1.46 22.35
CA GLU A 155 -33.43 -2.52 21.41
C GLU A 155 -32.09 -2.27 20.70
N VAL A 156 -31.79 -1.01 20.36
CA VAL A 156 -30.47 -0.62 19.82
C VAL A 156 -29.37 -0.92 20.85
N TYR A 157 -29.60 -0.65 22.13
CA TYR A 157 -28.68 -1.03 23.20
C TYR A 157 -28.41 -2.54 23.22
N ASN A 158 -29.46 -3.34 23.10
CA ASN A 158 -29.35 -4.80 23.05
C ASN A 158 -28.58 -5.29 21.82
N LEU A 159 -28.86 -4.73 20.64
CA LEU A 159 -28.14 -5.04 19.39
C LEU A 159 -26.65 -4.76 19.51
N LEU A 160 -26.30 -3.61 20.11
CA LEU A 160 -24.92 -3.14 20.24
C LEU A 160 -24.18 -3.75 21.44
N SER A 161 -24.85 -4.55 22.26
CA SER A 161 -24.31 -5.09 23.53
C SER A 161 -22.94 -5.76 23.39
N THR A 162 -22.66 -6.41 22.27
CA THR A 162 -21.41 -7.12 21.97
C THR A 162 -20.35 -6.29 21.25
N ILE A 163 -20.67 -5.05 20.85
CA ILE A 163 -19.80 -4.19 20.05
C ILE A 163 -18.96 -3.30 20.99
N PRO A 164 -17.62 -3.36 20.90
CA PRO A 164 -16.75 -2.58 21.80
C PRO A 164 -16.98 -1.07 21.75
N THR A 165 -17.36 -0.54 20.58
CA THR A 165 -17.57 0.89 20.33
C THR A 165 -19.05 1.32 20.47
N ARG A 166 -19.87 0.54 21.18
CA ARG A 166 -21.31 0.81 21.32
C ARG A 166 -21.61 2.19 21.91
N ALA A 167 -20.78 2.66 22.86
CA ALA A 167 -20.97 3.95 23.53
C ALA A 167 -21.02 5.12 22.54
N ILE A 168 -20.20 5.08 21.49
CA ILE A 168 -20.14 6.13 20.47
C ILE A 168 -21.45 6.18 19.68
N VAL A 169 -21.94 5.01 19.23
CA VAL A 169 -23.21 4.93 18.50
C VAL A 169 -24.37 5.37 19.38
N LEU A 170 -24.40 4.91 20.63
CA LEU A 170 -25.44 5.26 21.60
C LEU A 170 -25.46 6.77 21.88
N SER A 171 -24.29 7.41 22.03
CA SER A 171 -24.23 8.86 22.24
C SER A 171 -24.78 9.67 21.06
N HIS A 172 -24.55 9.24 19.81
CA HIS A 172 -25.17 9.89 18.65
C HIS A 172 -26.69 9.73 18.65
N PHE A 173 -27.18 8.56 19.07
CA PHE A 173 -28.62 8.32 19.24
C PHE A 173 -29.22 9.20 20.33
N GLU A 174 -28.59 9.30 21.50
CA GLU A 174 -29.02 10.17 22.60
C GLU A 174 -29.09 11.63 22.15
N ILE A 175 -28.05 12.14 21.48
CA ILE A 175 -28.03 13.50 20.91
C ILE A 175 -29.13 13.68 19.84
N SER A 176 -29.38 12.67 19.01
CA SER A 176 -30.46 12.71 18.01
C SER A 176 -31.86 12.77 18.65
N MET A 177 -32.04 12.13 19.81
CA MET A 177 -33.33 12.08 20.50
C MET A 177 -33.57 13.26 21.47
N GLU A 178 -32.51 13.91 21.96
CA GLU A 178 -32.60 15.04 22.89
C GLU A 178 -32.76 16.39 22.20
N PHE A 179 -32.09 16.60 21.07
CA PHE A 179 -32.04 17.89 20.39
C PHE A 179 -32.96 17.90 19.16
N GLU A 180 -33.88 18.87 19.10
CA GLU A 180 -34.80 19.04 17.97
C GLU A 180 -34.07 19.32 16.64
N LYS A 181 -32.93 20.02 16.71
CA LYS A 181 -32.00 20.22 15.58
C LYS A 181 -30.70 19.45 15.83
N SER A 182 -30.77 18.13 15.73
CA SER A 182 -29.60 17.29 15.87
C SER A 182 -28.72 17.31 14.61
N PRO A 183 -27.38 17.30 14.75
CA PRO A 183 -26.49 17.06 13.61
C PRO A 183 -26.49 15.60 13.12
N TYR A 184 -27.20 14.70 13.82
CA TYR A 184 -27.25 13.27 13.51
C TYR A 184 -28.68 12.83 13.14
N GLN A 185 -28.79 12.15 12.00
CA GLN A 185 -29.95 11.38 11.61
C GLN A 185 -29.69 9.89 11.90
N CYS A 186 -30.50 9.31 12.77
CA CYS A 186 -30.37 7.93 13.20
C CYS A 186 -31.44 7.06 12.53
N PHE A 187 -31.06 5.84 12.13
CA PHE A 187 -31.94 4.90 11.43
C PHE A 187 -31.88 3.51 12.08
N VAL A 188 -33.00 2.81 12.03
CA VAL A 188 -33.13 1.42 12.48
C VAL A 188 -33.56 0.54 11.31
N PHE A 189 -32.95 -0.63 11.23
CA PHE A 189 -33.29 -1.66 10.26
C PHE A 189 -34.04 -2.78 10.96
N LEU A 190 -35.23 -3.10 10.47
CA LEU A 190 -36.22 -3.95 11.12
C LEU A 190 -36.49 -5.19 10.26
N CYS A 191 -36.71 -6.32 10.93
CA CYS A 191 -37.30 -7.52 10.34
C CYS A 191 -38.47 -7.94 11.22
N GLU A 192 -39.69 -7.93 10.66
CA GLU A 192 -40.92 -8.25 11.42
C GLU A 192 -41.06 -7.43 12.73
N GLY A 193 -40.64 -6.17 12.70
CA GLY A 193 -40.67 -5.26 13.85
C GLY A 193 -39.49 -5.37 14.81
N GLN A 194 -38.61 -6.36 14.69
CA GLN A 194 -37.41 -6.49 15.52
C GLN A 194 -36.23 -5.71 14.92
N ILE A 195 -35.48 -4.97 15.76
CA ILE A 195 -34.26 -4.27 15.30
C ILE A 195 -33.13 -5.27 15.01
N ILE A 196 -32.71 -5.31 13.74
CA ILE A 196 -31.64 -6.16 13.21
C ILE A 196 -30.41 -5.38 12.77
N GLY A 197 -30.50 -4.05 12.70
CA GLY A 197 -29.43 -3.16 12.30
C GLY A 197 -29.70 -1.70 12.66
N THR A 198 -28.66 -0.88 12.58
CA THR A 198 -28.73 0.56 12.84
C THR A 198 -27.69 1.33 12.02
N ALA A 199 -28.01 2.58 11.70
CA ALA A 199 -27.09 3.51 11.07
C ALA A 199 -27.21 4.91 11.67
N VAL A 200 -26.11 5.66 11.61
CA VAL A 200 -26.07 7.08 11.97
C VAL A 200 -25.42 7.82 10.82
N VAL A 201 -26.08 8.89 10.36
CA VAL A 201 -25.61 9.76 9.29
C VAL A 201 -25.60 11.22 9.77
N SER A 202 -24.61 11.99 9.33
CA SER A 202 -24.47 13.43 9.57
C SER A 202 -24.24 14.17 8.26
N GLU A 203 -24.35 15.50 8.25
CA GLU A 203 -24.09 16.32 7.05
C GLU A 203 -22.57 16.47 6.80
N GLU A 204 -22.17 16.42 5.53
CA GLU A 204 -20.80 16.69 5.09
C GLU A 204 -20.68 18.12 4.54
N PHE A 205 -19.85 18.93 5.20
CA PHE A 205 -19.59 20.31 4.80
C PHE A 205 -18.27 20.46 4.03
N ASP A 206 -17.32 19.53 4.18
CA ASP A 206 -15.95 19.66 3.66
C ASP A 206 -15.79 19.08 2.23
N ILE A 207 -16.75 19.34 1.34
CA ILE A 207 -16.74 18.76 -0.02
C ILE A 207 -15.54 19.26 -0.84
N ASP A 208 -15.16 20.52 -0.70
CA ASP A 208 -13.99 21.08 -1.39
C ASP A 208 -12.71 20.35 -0.99
N TYR A 209 -12.58 19.98 0.30
CA TYR A 209 -11.47 19.15 0.76
C TYR A 209 -11.52 17.76 0.13
N ILE A 210 -12.69 17.14 0.09
CA ILE A 210 -12.85 15.79 -0.47
C ILE A 210 -12.53 15.79 -1.98
N ASP A 211 -13.03 16.74 -2.77
CA ASP A 211 -12.71 16.81 -4.20
C ASP A 211 -11.24 17.15 -4.45
N ALA A 212 -10.63 18.00 -3.63
CA ALA A 212 -9.20 18.29 -3.70
C ALA A 212 -8.37 17.02 -3.45
N GLN A 213 -8.70 16.23 -2.41
CA GLN A 213 -7.85 15.12 -1.96
C GLN A 213 -8.21 13.75 -2.55
N TYR A 214 -9.42 13.54 -3.10
CA TYR A 214 -9.89 12.22 -3.58
C TYR A 214 -10.54 12.31 -4.97
N ASP A 215 -10.37 11.26 -5.77
CA ASP A 215 -10.87 11.18 -7.15
C ASP A 215 -12.39 10.85 -7.16
N ILE A 216 -13.21 11.78 -6.69
CA ILE A 216 -14.68 11.62 -6.61
C ILE A 216 -15.38 11.95 -7.93
N SER A 217 -14.76 12.72 -8.82
CA SER A 217 -15.38 13.23 -10.07
C SER A 217 -15.87 12.14 -11.02
N ILE A 218 -15.29 10.94 -10.96
CA ILE A 218 -15.71 9.79 -11.77
C ILE A 218 -17.05 9.21 -11.26
N TRP A 219 -17.35 9.42 -9.98
CA TRP A 219 -18.46 8.79 -9.29
C TRP A 219 -19.62 9.74 -9.00
N VAL A 220 -19.30 11.01 -8.79
CA VAL A 220 -20.26 12.05 -8.40
C VAL A 220 -20.09 13.25 -9.34
N PRO A 221 -21.09 13.56 -10.18
CA PRO A 221 -21.12 14.82 -10.92
C PRO A 221 -21.42 15.97 -9.94
N LEU A 222 -20.39 16.54 -9.32
CA LEU A 222 -20.53 17.55 -8.25
C LEU A 222 -21.42 18.74 -8.65
N HIS A 223 -21.40 19.14 -9.91
CA HIS A 223 -22.23 20.22 -10.46
C HIS A 223 -23.74 19.94 -10.46
N CYS A 224 -24.15 18.68 -10.28
CA CYS A 224 -25.56 18.29 -10.24
C CYS A 224 -26.17 18.36 -8.84
N TYR A 225 -25.36 18.49 -7.79
CA TYR A 225 -25.81 18.42 -6.39
C TYR A 225 -25.71 19.77 -5.70
N LYS A 226 -26.67 20.04 -4.81
CA LYS A 226 -26.72 21.29 -4.03
C LYS A 226 -25.94 21.14 -2.73
N SER A 227 -25.61 22.26 -2.09
CA SER A 227 -25.16 22.26 -0.69
C SER A 227 -26.22 21.57 0.17
N GLY A 228 -25.80 20.65 1.05
CA GLY A 228 -26.68 19.79 1.85
C GLY A 228 -27.01 18.42 1.25
N SER A 229 -26.72 18.16 -0.04
CA SER A 229 -26.91 16.83 -0.67
C SER A 229 -25.90 15.76 -0.19
N TYR A 230 -24.94 16.13 0.66
CA TYR A 230 -23.82 15.28 1.04
C TYR A 230 -23.86 14.94 2.52
N GLY A 231 -23.73 13.66 2.83
CA GLY A 231 -23.70 13.15 4.19
C GLY A 231 -22.52 12.23 4.48
N VAL A 232 -22.27 11.98 5.76
CA VAL A 232 -21.26 11.06 6.27
C VAL A 232 -21.95 9.96 7.05
N ILE A 233 -21.63 8.71 6.71
CA ILE A 233 -21.98 7.54 7.50
C ILE A 233 -21.03 7.51 8.71
N GLU A 234 -21.57 7.77 9.90
CA GLU A 234 -20.80 7.69 11.15
C GLU A 234 -20.77 6.27 11.69
N SER A 235 -21.88 5.54 11.55
CA SER A 235 -21.95 4.11 11.88
C SER A 235 -22.94 3.38 10.96
N LEU A 236 -22.63 2.12 10.65
CA LEU A 236 -23.46 1.26 9.81
C LEU A 236 -23.31 -0.21 10.23
N ILE A 237 -24.27 -0.69 11.00
CA ILE A 237 -24.20 -1.97 11.70
C ILE A 237 -25.41 -2.80 11.32
N ILE A 238 -25.19 -3.99 10.77
CA ILE A 238 -26.23 -5.00 10.54
C ILE A 238 -25.78 -6.31 11.17
N SER A 239 -26.73 -7.04 11.77
CA SER A 239 -26.53 -8.42 12.18
C SER A 239 -26.04 -9.31 11.01
N PRO A 240 -25.04 -10.20 11.23
CA PRO A 240 -24.41 -11.00 10.16
C PRO A 240 -25.36 -11.78 9.24
N ILE A 241 -26.50 -12.27 9.76
CA ILE A 241 -27.47 -13.04 8.97
C ILE A 241 -28.22 -12.20 7.92
N TYR A 242 -28.22 -10.88 8.05
CA TYR A 242 -28.87 -9.94 7.13
C TYR A 242 -27.86 -9.17 6.26
N HIS A 243 -26.58 -9.55 6.21
CA HIS A 243 -25.56 -8.86 5.41
C HIS A 243 -25.85 -8.86 3.90
N ALA A 244 -26.58 -9.87 3.40
CA ALA A 244 -27.06 -9.91 2.01
C ALA A 244 -27.96 -8.71 1.67
N HIS A 245 -28.73 -8.22 2.66
CA HIS A 245 -29.65 -7.08 2.54
C HIS A 245 -29.00 -5.73 2.76
N GLY A 246 -27.66 -5.68 2.88
CA GLY A 246 -26.95 -4.40 3.01
C GLY A 246 -27.19 -3.45 1.84
N ARG A 247 -27.48 -3.98 0.64
CA ARG A 247 -27.92 -3.18 -0.51
C ARG A 247 -29.26 -2.49 -0.25
N PHE A 248 -30.24 -3.20 0.32
CA PHE A 248 -31.54 -2.64 0.66
C PHE A 248 -31.41 -1.56 1.74
N PHE A 249 -30.70 -1.85 2.83
CA PHE A 249 -30.53 -0.86 3.90
C PHE A 249 -29.85 0.42 3.38
N LYS A 250 -28.80 0.28 2.56
CA LYS A 250 -28.12 1.43 1.94
C LYS A 250 -29.05 2.27 1.05
N LYS A 251 -29.94 1.64 0.28
CA LYS A 251 -30.95 2.35 -0.52
C LYS A 251 -31.91 3.13 0.37
N GLU A 252 -32.37 2.51 1.45
CA GLU A 252 -33.28 3.15 2.40
C GLU A 252 -32.62 4.32 3.13
N LEU A 253 -31.31 4.24 3.43
CA LEU A 253 -30.59 5.39 3.99
C LEU A 253 -30.63 6.59 3.03
N HIS A 254 -30.39 6.39 1.74
CA HIS A 254 -30.54 7.47 0.75
C HIS A 254 -31.99 7.95 0.58
N ARG A 255 -32.98 7.06 0.75
CA ARG A 255 -34.41 7.43 0.62
C ARG A 255 -34.92 8.23 1.82
N LEU A 256 -34.45 7.89 3.02
CA LEU A 256 -34.93 8.43 4.29
C LEU A 256 -34.09 9.60 4.81
N SER A 257 -32.83 9.71 4.36
CA SER A 257 -32.01 10.89 4.63
C SER A 257 -32.15 11.92 3.53
N ASP A 258 -31.68 13.12 3.79
CA ASP A 258 -31.65 14.22 2.81
C ASP A 258 -30.43 14.12 1.84
N TYR A 259 -29.64 13.04 1.93
CA TYR A 259 -28.34 12.94 1.27
C TYR A 259 -28.35 12.04 0.02
N ASP A 260 -28.10 12.65 -1.13
CA ASP A 260 -27.87 11.95 -2.40
C ASP A 260 -26.55 11.16 -2.40
N VAL A 261 -25.57 11.66 -1.66
CA VAL A 261 -24.19 11.18 -1.61
C VAL A 261 -23.81 10.92 -0.16
N LEU A 262 -23.41 9.69 0.15
CA LEU A 262 -22.99 9.28 1.47
C LEU A 262 -21.51 8.86 1.44
N PHE A 263 -20.69 9.55 2.23
CA PHE A 263 -19.29 9.24 2.43
C PHE A 263 -19.08 8.39 3.68
N TYR A 264 -18.04 7.58 3.69
CA TYR A 264 -17.54 6.93 4.90
C TYR A 264 -16.04 7.15 5.00
N LYS A 265 -15.61 7.83 6.06
CA LYS A 265 -14.20 8.16 6.36
C LYS A 265 -13.65 7.12 7.33
N HIS A 266 -12.70 6.30 6.87
CA HIS A 266 -12.03 5.30 7.70
C HIS A 266 -10.63 5.76 8.09
N ARG A 267 -10.35 5.93 9.40
CA ARG A 267 -9.06 6.45 9.90
C ARG A 267 -8.16 5.34 10.41
N ALA A 268 -6.84 5.57 10.39
CA ALA A 268 -5.87 4.58 10.85
C ALA A 268 -5.81 4.43 12.38
N SER A 269 -6.30 5.41 13.14
CA SER A 269 -6.50 5.32 14.59
C SER A 269 -7.54 4.26 14.99
N ASP A 270 -8.41 3.85 14.06
CA ASP A 270 -9.33 2.71 14.21
C ASP A 270 -8.65 1.31 14.23
N ARG A 271 -7.30 1.27 14.28
CA ARG A 271 -6.48 0.04 14.11
C ARG A 271 -5.86 -0.53 15.39
N GLY A 272 -6.25 -0.04 16.57
CA GLY A 272 -5.88 -0.67 17.85
C GLY A 272 -6.81 -1.83 18.22
N THR A 273 -6.54 -2.48 19.36
CA THR A 273 -7.56 -3.21 20.14
C THR A 273 -8.79 -2.35 20.48
N TYR A 274 -8.66 -1.04 20.26
CA TYR A 274 -9.63 0.01 20.47
C TYR A 274 -9.86 0.70 19.12
N LYS A 275 -11.13 0.72 18.69
CA LYS A 275 -11.59 1.40 17.47
C LYS A 275 -12.21 2.73 17.90
N GLU A 276 -11.87 3.84 17.27
CA GLU A 276 -12.51 5.15 17.53
C GLU A 276 -13.87 5.24 16.81
N ARG A 277 -14.12 4.41 15.80
CA ARG A 277 -15.42 4.24 15.14
C ARG A 277 -15.81 2.78 15.00
N PRO A 278 -17.11 2.43 15.09
CA PRO A 278 -17.57 1.08 14.74
C PRO A 278 -17.17 0.79 13.30
N VAL A 279 -16.49 -0.33 13.06
CA VAL A 279 -16.20 -0.78 11.68
C VAL A 279 -17.54 -1.01 10.99
N SER A 280 -17.79 -0.29 9.89
CA SER A 280 -18.96 -0.51 9.05
C SER A 280 -18.99 -1.98 8.63
N SER A 281 -20.01 -2.70 9.10
CA SER A 281 -20.25 -4.11 8.73
C SER A 281 -20.44 -4.29 7.22
N LEU A 282 -20.71 -3.18 6.52
CA LEU A 282 -21.06 -3.11 5.10
C LEU A 282 -20.03 -2.34 4.28
N LEU A 283 -18.77 -2.24 4.72
CA LEU A 283 -17.72 -1.57 3.95
C LEU A 283 -17.61 -2.09 2.50
N HIS A 284 -17.81 -3.40 2.33
CA HIS A 284 -17.82 -4.08 1.03
C HIS A 284 -19.02 -3.70 0.14
N TRP A 285 -19.97 -2.89 0.61
CA TRP A 285 -21.07 -2.28 -0.16
C TRP A 285 -20.82 -0.81 -0.53
N LEU A 286 -19.78 -0.18 0.02
CA LEU A 286 -19.37 1.20 -0.30
C LEU A 286 -18.20 1.22 -1.30
N GLN A 287 -18.23 2.12 -2.26
CA GLN A 287 -17.21 2.24 -3.31
C GLN A 287 -15.94 2.88 -2.73
N PRO A 288 -14.77 2.21 -2.70
CA PRO A 288 -13.53 2.87 -2.32
C PRO A 288 -13.17 3.96 -3.33
N VAL A 289 -12.73 5.11 -2.83
CA VAL A 289 -12.28 6.23 -3.64
C VAL A 289 -10.77 6.37 -3.51
N SER A 290 -10.09 6.51 -4.64
CA SER A 290 -8.62 6.67 -4.65
C SER A 290 -8.23 8.09 -4.24
N PRO A 291 -7.16 8.26 -3.45
CA PRO A 291 -6.60 9.58 -3.19
C PRO A 291 -6.00 10.19 -4.47
N ARG A 292 -6.09 11.51 -4.59
CA ARG A 292 -5.52 12.28 -5.70
C ARG A 292 -4.04 12.51 -5.50
N LYS A 293 -3.35 12.74 -6.62
CA LYS A 293 -1.94 13.15 -6.60
C LYS A 293 -1.89 14.66 -6.63
N MET A 294 -1.86 15.24 -5.43
CA MET A 294 -1.81 16.68 -5.27
C MET A 294 -0.38 17.23 -5.45
N PRO A 295 -0.22 18.38 -6.12
CA PRO A 295 1.03 19.13 -6.11
C PRO A 295 1.48 19.50 -4.70
N GLU A 296 2.78 19.63 -4.52
CA GLU A 296 3.37 20.19 -3.31
C GLU A 296 3.43 21.71 -3.47
N TYR A 297 2.41 22.41 -2.95
CA TYR A 297 2.28 23.86 -3.09
C TYR A 297 3.22 24.63 -2.15
N ASP A 298 3.93 25.61 -2.70
CA ASP A 298 4.58 26.67 -1.93
C ASP A 298 3.56 27.77 -1.64
N PHE A 299 2.85 27.62 -0.52
CA PHE A 299 1.80 28.57 -0.14
C PHE A 299 2.33 29.99 0.10
N LYS A 300 3.58 30.16 0.53
CA LYS A 300 4.16 31.50 0.74
C LYS A 300 4.32 32.23 -0.58
N MET A 301 4.84 31.52 -1.59
CA MET A 301 5.02 32.05 -2.94
C MET A 301 3.68 32.39 -3.59
N LEU A 302 2.69 31.50 -3.48
CA LEU A 302 1.35 31.73 -4.01
C LEU A 302 0.66 32.94 -3.37
N SER A 303 0.77 33.10 -2.05
CA SER A 303 0.22 34.28 -1.37
C SER A 303 0.89 35.58 -1.80
N SER A 304 2.21 35.58 -2.06
CA SER A 304 2.91 36.79 -2.54
C SER A 304 2.48 37.23 -3.95
N GLU A 305 2.01 36.30 -4.77
CA GLU A 305 1.48 36.56 -6.12
C GLU A 305 -0.04 36.88 -6.10
N GLY A 306 -0.65 36.95 -4.92
CA GLY A 306 -2.07 37.29 -4.76
C GLY A 306 -3.04 36.11 -4.93
N TYR A 307 -2.58 34.86 -4.89
CA TYR A 307 -3.45 33.69 -4.91
C TYR A 307 -3.99 33.36 -3.51
N GLU A 308 -5.30 33.18 -3.39
CA GLU A 308 -5.94 32.73 -2.17
C GLU A 308 -5.75 31.22 -1.95
N THR A 309 -5.33 30.85 -0.75
CA THR A 309 -5.15 29.44 -0.36
C THR A 309 -6.37 28.98 0.43
N THR A 310 -7.08 27.98 -0.09
CA THR A 310 -8.24 27.41 0.59
C THR A 310 -7.83 26.37 1.65
N ASP A 311 -8.63 26.24 2.70
CA ASP A 311 -8.43 25.22 3.75
C ASP A 311 -8.44 23.78 3.19
N ALA A 312 -9.12 23.58 2.06
CA ALA A 312 -9.13 22.32 1.31
C ALA A 312 -7.71 21.86 0.88
N LEU A 313 -6.79 22.81 0.66
CA LEU A 313 -5.42 22.53 0.22
C LEU A 313 -4.43 22.44 1.39
N THR A 314 -4.71 23.12 2.51
CA THR A 314 -3.79 23.22 3.66
C THR A 314 -4.03 22.10 4.69
N ARG A 315 -5.27 21.63 4.82
CA ARG A 315 -5.68 20.61 5.79
C ARG A 315 -4.95 19.28 5.57
N ARG A 316 -4.57 18.63 6.68
CA ARG A 316 -3.73 17.40 6.70
C ARG A 316 -4.44 16.18 7.31
N ASP A 317 -5.73 16.00 7.05
CA ASP A 317 -6.50 14.85 7.58
C ASP A 317 -6.48 13.66 6.61
N HIS A 318 -5.78 12.58 6.97
CA HIS A 318 -5.60 11.43 6.08
C HIS A 318 -6.54 10.29 6.51
N TYR A 319 -7.42 9.87 5.60
CA TYR A 319 -8.34 8.75 5.82
C TYR A 319 -8.53 7.96 4.53
N ALA A 320 -9.09 6.76 4.63
CA ALA A 320 -9.61 6.08 3.46
C ALA A 320 -11.07 6.47 3.24
N LEU A 321 -11.36 6.95 2.03
CA LEU A 321 -12.68 7.42 1.67
C LEU A 321 -13.44 6.31 0.93
N TYR A 322 -14.68 6.13 1.34
CA TYR A 322 -15.65 5.29 0.66
C TYR A 322 -16.90 6.11 0.35
N LEU A 323 -17.60 5.72 -0.69
CA LEU A 323 -18.69 6.47 -1.27
C LEU A 323 -19.89 5.56 -1.54
N SER A 324 -21.10 6.09 -1.34
CA SER A 324 -22.34 5.58 -1.90
C SER A 324 -23.15 6.72 -2.49
N THR A 325 -23.71 6.49 -3.67
CA THR A 325 -24.73 7.31 -4.32
C THR A 325 -26.01 6.49 -4.53
N ILE A 326 -27.13 7.17 -4.79
CA ILE A 326 -28.41 6.55 -5.17
C ILE A 326 -28.21 5.56 -6.33
N CYS A 327 -27.55 5.99 -7.41
CA CYS A 327 -27.26 5.13 -8.56
C CYS A 327 -26.38 3.93 -8.18
N SER A 328 -25.30 4.16 -7.43
CA SER A 328 -24.40 3.08 -7.00
C SER A 328 -25.05 2.07 -6.05
N SER A 329 -26.17 2.45 -5.42
CA SER A 329 -26.97 1.56 -4.58
C SER A 329 -27.73 0.51 -5.38
N SER A 330 -27.85 0.72 -6.70
CA SER A 330 -28.44 -0.23 -7.64
C SER A 330 -27.41 -0.98 -8.50
N ASN A 331 -26.12 -0.64 -8.42
CA ASN A 331 -25.07 -1.28 -9.22
C ASN A 331 -24.97 -2.78 -9.00
N GLU A 332 -24.68 -3.51 -10.07
CA GLU A 332 -24.37 -4.93 -9.99
C GLU A 332 -23.06 -5.15 -9.21
N LYS A 333 -23.02 -6.22 -8.42
CA LYS A 333 -21.85 -6.61 -7.64
C LYS A 333 -21.29 -7.92 -8.19
N ILE A 334 -20.14 -7.83 -8.83
CA ILE A 334 -19.37 -8.98 -9.31
C ILE A 334 -18.51 -9.49 -8.16
N VAL A 335 -18.77 -10.72 -7.72
CA VAL A 335 -18.05 -11.35 -6.61
C VAL A 335 -17.05 -12.37 -7.15
N ILE A 336 -15.77 -12.16 -6.86
CA ILE A 336 -14.68 -13.06 -7.25
C ILE A 336 -14.21 -13.82 -6.02
N ASN A 337 -14.43 -15.14 -6.05
CA ASN A 337 -14.07 -16.05 -4.97
C ASN A 337 -12.71 -16.71 -5.13
N SER A 338 -12.05 -16.56 -6.28
CA SER A 338 -10.76 -17.17 -6.55
C SER A 338 -9.74 -16.79 -5.47
N ARG A 339 -9.00 -17.76 -4.97
CA ARG A 339 -7.97 -17.59 -3.94
C ARG A 339 -6.71 -17.02 -4.56
N ILE A 340 -6.50 -15.73 -4.37
CA ILE A 340 -5.35 -15.00 -4.88
C ILE A 340 -4.33 -14.87 -3.74
N VAL A 341 -3.17 -15.51 -3.90
CA VAL A 341 -2.08 -15.45 -2.93
C VAL A 341 -0.89 -14.72 -3.52
N VAL A 342 -0.47 -13.62 -2.90
CA VAL A 342 0.69 -12.83 -3.29
C VAL A 342 1.82 -13.05 -2.30
N VAL A 343 2.99 -13.47 -2.78
CA VAL A 343 4.17 -13.75 -1.95
C VAL A 343 5.20 -12.64 -2.14
N GLY A 344 5.44 -11.89 -1.07
CA GLY A 344 6.38 -10.76 -1.00
C GLY A 344 5.69 -9.41 -0.86
N GLY A 345 6.14 -8.59 0.10
CA GLY A 345 5.69 -7.21 0.31
C GLY A 345 6.51 -6.16 -0.47
N SER A 346 6.78 -6.40 -1.75
CA SER A 346 7.55 -5.45 -2.57
C SER A 346 6.67 -4.32 -3.13
N ASN A 347 7.30 -3.26 -3.64
CA ASN A 347 6.59 -2.17 -4.34
C ASN A 347 5.76 -2.68 -5.53
N THR A 348 6.18 -3.77 -6.19
CA THR A 348 5.41 -4.41 -7.26
C THR A 348 4.18 -5.12 -6.72
N ALA A 349 4.27 -5.77 -5.54
CA ALA A 349 3.14 -6.42 -4.91
C ALA A 349 2.08 -5.44 -4.40
N HIS A 350 2.49 -4.34 -3.74
CA HIS A 350 1.56 -3.31 -3.31
C HIS A 350 0.84 -2.67 -4.50
N ALA A 351 1.56 -2.32 -5.56
CA ALA A 351 0.96 -1.76 -6.78
C ALA A 351 0.04 -2.75 -7.52
N PHE A 352 0.36 -4.04 -7.47
CA PHE A 352 -0.49 -5.11 -8.00
C PHE A 352 -1.81 -5.19 -7.21
N LEU A 353 -1.74 -5.25 -5.88
CA LEU A 353 -2.92 -5.36 -5.01
C LEU A 353 -3.80 -4.11 -5.10
N GLU A 354 -3.21 -2.92 -5.04
CA GLU A 354 -3.93 -1.65 -5.21
C GLU A 354 -4.66 -1.61 -6.56
N SER A 355 -3.97 -1.99 -7.63
CA SER A 355 -4.58 -2.02 -8.95
C SER A 355 -5.68 -3.07 -9.06
N LEU A 356 -5.45 -4.30 -8.57
CA LEU A 356 -6.43 -5.38 -8.59
C LEU A 356 -7.72 -5.00 -7.84
N LEU A 357 -7.59 -4.38 -6.66
CA LEU A 357 -8.67 -4.23 -5.69
C LEU A 357 -9.36 -2.85 -5.73
N LEU A 358 -8.63 -1.78 -6.03
CA LEU A 358 -9.09 -0.40 -5.80
C LEU A 358 -9.16 0.44 -7.08
N ASN A 359 -8.27 0.23 -8.05
CA ASN A 359 -8.17 1.09 -9.24
C ASN A 359 -9.15 0.72 -10.36
N HIS A 360 -10.36 0.28 -10.02
CA HIS A 360 -11.41 0.04 -10.99
C HIS A 360 -12.27 1.30 -11.13
N LYS A 361 -12.28 1.90 -12.33
CA LYS A 361 -12.93 3.18 -12.61
C LYS A 361 -14.26 3.06 -13.38
N ASN A 362 -14.87 1.87 -13.45
CA ASN A 362 -16.17 1.72 -14.11
C ASN A 362 -17.30 1.92 -13.10
N PRO A 363 -18.18 2.91 -13.28
CA PRO A 363 -19.28 3.20 -12.37
C PRO A 363 -20.47 2.23 -12.49
N ASN A 364 -20.52 1.35 -13.49
CA ASN A 364 -21.70 0.50 -13.74
C ASN A 364 -21.78 -0.74 -12.85
N PHE A 365 -20.64 -1.22 -12.37
CA PHE A 365 -20.58 -2.40 -11.51
C PHE A 365 -19.44 -2.30 -10.51
N LYS A 366 -19.61 -3.00 -9.39
CA LYS A 366 -18.60 -3.13 -8.34
C LYS A 366 -17.98 -4.51 -8.36
N ILE A 367 -16.67 -4.58 -8.25
CA ILE A 367 -15.96 -5.84 -8.09
C ILE A 367 -15.59 -6.04 -6.62
N ASN A 368 -15.88 -7.22 -6.07
CA ASN A 368 -15.48 -7.60 -4.73
C ASN A 368 -14.66 -8.88 -4.75
N PHE A 369 -13.42 -8.81 -4.25
CA PHE A 369 -12.53 -9.96 -4.12
C PHE A 369 -12.58 -10.50 -2.70
N ASN A 370 -12.98 -11.76 -2.57
CA ASN A 370 -13.30 -12.37 -1.30
C ASN A 370 -12.11 -13.08 -0.62
N ASN A 371 -11.11 -13.48 -1.41
CA ASN A 371 -10.04 -14.38 -0.98
C ASN A 371 -8.67 -13.89 -1.46
N VAL A 372 -8.26 -12.70 -1.03
CA VAL A 372 -6.92 -12.17 -1.33
C VAL A 372 -6.04 -12.22 -0.09
N ALA A 373 -4.86 -12.83 -0.21
CA ALA A 373 -3.89 -12.91 0.86
C ALA A 373 -2.51 -12.44 0.38
N ILE A 374 -1.78 -11.75 1.25
CA ILE A 374 -0.36 -11.46 1.07
C ILE A 374 0.46 -12.22 2.10
N VAL A 375 1.55 -12.85 1.67
CA VAL A 375 2.57 -13.44 2.54
C VAL A 375 3.78 -12.52 2.55
N SER A 376 4.10 -11.93 3.69
CA SER A 376 5.23 -10.99 3.83
C SER A 376 5.86 -11.14 5.21
N PRO A 377 7.20 -11.14 5.36
CA PRO A 377 7.86 -11.27 6.66
C PRO A 377 7.47 -10.18 7.65
N ASP A 378 7.23 -8.95 7.16
CA ASP A 378 6.91 -7.78 7.99
C ASP A 378 5.44 -7.35 7.90
N GLY A 379 4.61 -8.08 7.15
CA GLY A 379 3.23 -7.71 6.86
C GLY A 379 3.08 -6.54 5.88
N ILE A 380 2.03 -5.73 6.05
CA ILE A 380 1.74 -4.49 5.29
C ILE A 380 1.75 -3.30 6.26
N ASN A 381 2.39 -2.20 5.87
CA ASN A 381 2.32 -0.90 6.56
C ASN A 381 2.57 -1.02 8.08
N LYS A 382 3.78 -1.49 8.43
CA LYS A 382 4.28 -1.51 9.80
C LYS A 382 4.75 -0.10 10.16
N LYS A 383 4.27 0.45 11.27
CA LYS A 383 4.65 1.80 11.73
C LYS A 383 6.13 1.80 12.11
N ILE A 384 6.90 2.71 11.51
CA ILE A 384 8.33 2.86 11.73
C ILE A 384 8.59 4.34 11.98
N PRO A 385 9.52 4.72 12.88
CA PRO A 385 9.84 6.12 13.10
C PRO A 385 10.17 6.84 11.79
N ARG A 386 9.46 7.94 11.53
CA ARG A 386 9.52 8.70 10.27
C ARG A 386 10.96 9.06 9.88
N LYS A 387 11.76 9.52 10.84
CA LYS A 387 13.19 9.84 10.65
C LYS A 387 13.99 8.67 10.08
N VAL A 388 13.80 7.45 10.62
CA VAL A 388 14.52 6.26 10.14
C VAL A 388 14.17 5.96 8.69
N ASN A 389 12.88 6.03 8.36
CA ASN A 389 12.40 5.77 7.00
C ASN A 389 12.89 6.82 6.00
N GLU A 390 12.88 8.11 6.36
CA GLU A 390 13.31 9.19 5.47
C GLU A 390 14.83 9.21 5.21
N ILE A 391 15.64 8.76 6.18
CA ILE A 391 17.10 8.88 6.10
C ILE A 391 17.76 7.59 5.58
N PHE A 392 17.42 6.42 6.12
CA PHE A 392 18.09 5.16 5.75
C PHE A 392 17.60 4.57 4.43
N ILE A 393 16.40 4.94 3.96
CA ILE A 393 15.75 4.30 2.83
C ILE A 393 15.77 5.19 1.59
N VAL A 394 16.24 4.60 0.48
CA VAL A 394 16.10 5.21 -0.84
C VAL A 394 14.65 5.09 -1.31
N GLN A 395 13.94 6.21 -1.32
CA GLN A 395 12.58 6.33 -1.83
C GLN A 395 12.58 6.16 -3.36
N LYS A 396 11.65 5.34 -3.85
CA LYS A 396 11.54 4.96 -5.28
C LYS A 396 10.15 5.13 -5.87
N ASN A 397 9.18 5.53 -5.04
CA ASN A 397 7.79 5.74 -5.40
C ASN A 397 7.13 6.68 -4.39
N PHE A 398 5.83 6.90 -4.56
CA PHE A 398 5.00 7.76 -3.71
C PHE A 398 4.06 6.97 -2.79
N MET A 399 4.29 5.66 -2.62
CA MET A 399 3.52 4.79 -1.70
C MET A 399 4.00 4.98 -0.26
N SER A 400 3.85 6.20 0.27
CA SER A 400 4.19 6.54 1.64
C SER A 400 3.27 5.83 2.64
N GLU A 401 3.65 5.80 3.92
CA GLU A 401 2.78 5.30 5.01
C GLU A 401 1.40 5.97 4.98
N LYS A 402 1.39 7.31 4.81
CA LYS A 402 0.16 8.12 4.68
C LYS A 402 -0.70 7.70 3.48
N TYR A 403 -0.08 7.46 2.33
CA TYR A 403 -0.79 6.96 1.14
C TYR A 403 -1.38 5.56 1.38
N MET A 404 -0.62 4.67 2.02
CA MET A 404 -1.08 3.31 2.33
C MET A 404 -2.22 3.31 3.36
N GLU A 405 -2.31 4.34 4.21
CA GLU A 405 -3.45 4.57 5.10
C GLU A 405 -4.68 5.04 4.33
N SER A 406 -4.54 5.96 3.37
CA SER A 406 -5.66 6.50 2.60
C SER A 406 -6.29 5.54 1.59
N ILE A 407 -5.61 4.44 1.23
CA ILE A 407 -6.21 3.37 0.42
C ILE A 407 -6.79 2.21 1.25
N ASN A 408 -6.45 2.14 2.54
CA ASN A 408 -6.85 1.07 3.48
C ASN A 408 -6.75 -0.37 2.93
N LEU A 409 -5.62 -0.72 2.31
CA LEU A 409 -5.43 -2.04 1.68
C LEU A 409 -5.69 -3.24 2.62
N LYS A 410 -5.44 -3.06 3.93
CA LYS A 410 -5.66 -4.10 4.96
C LYS A 410 -7.13 -4.53 5.10
N ALA A 411 -8.10 -3.71 4.69
CA ALA A 411 -9.52 -4.10 4.71
C ALA A 411 -9.87 -5.18 3.67
N TYR A 412 -9.05 -5.32 2.63
CA TYR A 412 -9.32 -6.20 1.49
C TYR A 412 -8.36 -7.39 1.40
N VAL A 413 -7.24 -7.36 2.14
CA VAL A 413 -6.17 -8.34 2.04
C VAL A 413 -5.90 -8.98 3.39
N ASN A 414 -5.96 -10.30 3.44
CA ASN A 414 -5.51 -11.06 4.59
C ASN A 414 -3.97 -11.06 4.65
N VAL A 415 -3.40 -10.52 5.71
CA VAL A 415 -1.95 -10.42 5.89
C VAL A 415 -1.43 -11.63 6.66
N VAL A 416 -0.65 -12.46 5.97
CA VAL A 416 0.04 -13.61 6.55
C VAL A 416 1.50 -13.25 6.79
N ILE A 417 1.85 -13.05 8.06
CA ILE A 417 3.23 -12.74 8.46
C ILE A 417 4.07 -14.02 8.40
N GLY A 418 5.12 -14.01 7.57
CA GLY A 418 6.04 -15.14 7.46
C GLY A 418 6.77 -15.25 6.13
N ASN A 419 7.63 -16.27 6.04
CA ASN A 419 8.37 -16.64 4.84
C ASN A 419 7.78 -17.92 4.23
N ILE A 420 7.71 -17.95 2.90
CA ILE A 420 7.36 -19.18 2.18
C ILE A 420 8.51 -20.19 2.28
N THR A 421 8.18 -21.44 2.52
CA THR A 421 9.15 -22.54 2.63
C THR A 421 8.88 -23.68 1.65
N THR A 422 7.66 -23.82 1.14
CA THR A 422 7.34 -24.82 0.10
C THR A 422 6.17 -24.35 -0.77
N ILE A 423 6.20 -24.74 -2.06
CA ILE A 423 5.09 -24.62 -3.00
C ILE A 423 4.72 -26.03 -3.47
N ASP A 424 3.53 -26.50 -3.12
CA ASP A 424 2.94 -27.71 -3.70
C ASP A 424 2.00 -27.31 -4.83
N ARG A 425 2.41 -27.62 -6.07
CA ARG A 425 1.67 -27.32 -7.29
C ARG A 425 0.51 -28.28 -7.52
N ARG A 426 0.62 -29.53 -7.07
CA ARG A 426 -0.42 -30.55 -7.26
C ARG A 426 -1.62 -30.28 -6.37
N GLN A 427 -1.36 -29.94 -5.10
CA GLN A 427 -2.42 -29.60 -4.14
C GLN A 427 -2.82 -28.12 -4.15
N LYS A 428 -2.16 -27.30 -4.99
CA LYS A 428 -2.30 -25.84 -5.04
C LYS A 428 -2.23 -25.17 -3.66
N LEU A 429 -1.17 -25.46 -2.91
CA LEU A 429 -0.93 -24.88 -1.59
C LEU A 429 0.52 -24.43 -1.40
N ILE A 430 0.71 -23.48 -0.49
CA ILE A 430 2.02 -23.05 -0.01
C ILE A 430 2.15 -23.31 1.49
N ILE A 431 3.36 -23.56 1.94
CA ILE A 431 3.71 -23.67 3.35
C ILE A 431 4.49 -22.42 3.76
N VAL A 432 4.06 -21.80 4.85
CA VAL A 432 4.63 -20.59 5.44
C VAL A 432 5.17 -20.92 6.82
N ASN A 433 6.42 -20.55 7.08
CA ASN A 433 7.16 -20.88 8.31
C ASN A 433 7.02 -22.35 8.71
N ASP A 434 7.11 -23.27 7.73
CA ASP A 434 7.11 -24.74 7.90
C ASP A 434 5.85 -25.39 8.51
N HIS A 435 4.87 -24.60 8.96
CA HIS A 435 3.69 -25.13 9.66
C HIS A 435 2.35 -24.63 9.11
N LYS A 436 2.32 -23.41 8.55
CA LYS A 436 1.07 -22.78 8.12
C LYS A 436 0.81 -23.05 6.64
N MET A 437 -0.26 -23.77 6.34
CA MET A 437 -0.67 -24.07 4.97
C MET A 437 -1.64 -23.00 4.45
N LEU A 438 -1.47 -22.58 3.19
CA LEU A 438 -2.37 -21.66 2.52
C LEU A 438 -2.65 -22.14 1.08
N ARG A 439 -3.92 -22.37 0.75
CA ARG A 439 -4.33 -22.77 -0.62
C ARG A 439 -4.45 -21.56 -1.54
N TYR A 440 -4.20 -21.78 -2.83
CA TYR A 440 -4.33 -20.77 -3.88
C TYR A 440 -5.03 -21.33 -5.11
N ASP A 441 -5.74 -20.47 -5.83
CA ASP A 441 -6.20 -20.71 -7.20
C ASP A 441 -5.29 -19.98 -8.19
N LEU A 442 -4.71 -18.85 -7.75
CA LEU A 442 -3.68 -18.07 -8.42
C LEU A 442 -2.60 -17.66 -7.41
N LEU A 443 -1.34 -17.96 -7.71
CA LEU A 443 -0.18 -17.63 -6.90
C LEU A 443 0.71 -16.59 -7.60
N PHE A 444 1.13 -15.55 -6.89
CA PHE A 444 1.97 -14.47 -7.43
C PHE A 444 3.28 -14.36 -6.66
N LEU A 445 4.41 -14.62 -7.29
CA LEU A 445 5.74 -14.52 -6.70
C LEU A 445 6.35 -13.13 -6.99
N MET A 446 6.44 -12.29 -5.96
CA MET A 446 6.89 -10.89 -6.05
C MET A 446 7.90 -10.51 -4.95
N THR A 447 8.72 -11.47 -4.52
CA THR A 447 9.68 -11.33 -3.42
C THR A 447 10.89 -10.44 -3.74
N GLY A 448 11.24 -10.34 -5.02
CA GLY A 448 12.32 -9.50 -5.53
C GLY A 448 13.73 -9.89 -5.08
N GLU A 449 14.71 -9.13 -5.53
CA GLU A 449 16.10 -9.19 -5.09
C GLU A 449 16.30 -8.46 -3.76
N LYS A 450 17.16 -9.02 -2.90
CA LYS A 450 17.55 -8.47 -1.59
C LYS A 450 19.07 -8.50 -1.46
N PHE A 451 19.65 -7.58 -0.70
CA PHE A 451 21.00 -7.70 -0.18
C PHE A 451 21.15 -9.03 0.55
N GLN A 452 22.18 -9.78 0.18
CA GLN A 452 22.52 -11.06 0.81
C GLN A 452 23.82 -10.94 1.59
N LYS A 453 24.01 -11.90 2.49
CA LYS A 453 25.31 -12.12 3.13
C LYS A 453 26.40 -12.36 2.08
N PRO A 454 27.65 -11.97 2.35
CA PRO A 454 28.76 -12.39 1.52
C PRO A 454 28.85 -13.91 1.43
N LEU A 455 29.54 -14.40 0.41
CA LEU A 455 29.94 -15.79 0.31
C LEU A 455 31.44 -15.88 0.62
N GLN A 456 31.86 -17.00 1.18
CA GLN A 456 33.27 -17.35 1.37
C GLN A 456 33.96 -17.60 0.01
N SER A 457 35.27 -17.79 0.05
CA SER A 457 36.04 -18.34 -1.06
C SER A 457 35.35 -19.61 -1.62
N TYR A 458 35.40 -19.79 -2.93
CA TYR A 458 34.68 -20.86 -3.64
C TYR A 458 33.14 -20.80 -3.59
N ARG A 459 32.55 -19.65 -3.20
CA ARG A 459 31.10 -19.39 -3.16
C ARG A 459 30.32 -20.22 -2.14
N LEU A 460 30.99 -20.65 -1.08
CA LEU A 460 30.32 -21.31 0.04
C LEU A 460 29.62 -20.27 0.93
N PRO A 461 28.40 -20.56 1.45
CA PRO A 461 27.73 -19.67 2.38
C PRO A 461 28.39 -19.76 3.76
N PHE A 462 28.52 -18.62 4.46
CA PHE A 462 28.81 -18.63 5.90
C PHE A 462 27.67 -19.32 6.66
N GLN A 463 28.01 -20.13 7.67
CA GLN A 463 27.02 -20.81 8.50
C GLN A 463 26.54 -19.90 9.65
N GLU A 464 27.44 -19.04 10.13
CA GLU A 464 27.21 -18.12 11.23
C GLU A 464 26.21 -16.99 10.90
N ASN A 465 25.53 -16.50 11.94
CA ASN A 465 24.65 -15.34 11.87
C ASN A 465 25.03 -14.29 12.93
N PRO A 466 26.16 -13.57 12.72
CA PRO A 466 26.67 -12.63 13.70
C PRO A 466 25.66 -11.53 14.02
N MET A 467 25.51 -11.19 15.30
CA MET A 467 24.54 -10.17 15.75
C MET A 467 24.90 -8.76 15.27
N ASN A 468 26.20 -8.52 15.04
CA ASN A 468 26.72 -7.23 14.59
C ASN A 468 26.89 -7.11 13.06
N MET A 469 26.21 -7.98 12.29
CA MET A 469 26.18 -7.93 10.82
C MET A 469 24.77 -7.59 10.31
N PHE A 470 24.63 -6.44 9.64
CA PHE A 470 23.34 -5.89 9.27
C PHE A 470 23.13 -5.89 7.74
N LEU A 471 21.97 -6.43 7.31
CA LEU A 471 21.47 -6.34 5.94
C LEU A 471 20.21 -5.47 5.92
N VAL A 472 20.34 -4.23 5.45
CA VAL A 472 19.22 -3.29 5.41
C VAL A 472 18.52 -3.36 4.04
N ASN A 473 17.43 -4.15 3.95
CA ASN A 473 16.61 -4.28 2.74
C ASN A 473 15.32 -3.45 2.79
N CYS A 474 14.77 -3.24 3.98
CA CYS A 474 13.59 -2.42 4.22
C CYS A 474 13.79 -1.51 5.44
N ALA A 475 12.81 -0.62 5.68
CA ALA A 475 12.82 0.29 6.82
C ALA A 475 12.79 -0.47 8.17
N VAL A 476 12.19 -1.68 8.22
CA VAL A 476 12.16 -2.51 9.43
C VAL A 476 13.56 -3.02 9.76
N ASP A 477 14.30 -3.48 8.76
CA ASP A 477 15.69 -3.90 8.93
C ASP A 477 16.56 -2.75 9.45
N ALA A 478 16.38 -1.54 8.90
CA ALA A 478 17.10 -0.35 9.35
C ALA A 478 16.82 -0.05 10.83
N TYR A 479 15.54 -0.05 11.22
CA TYR A 479 15.13 0.17 12.60
C TYR A 479 15.70 -0.89 13.56
N ASN A 480 15.65 -2.17 13.18
CA ASN A 480 16.21 -3.26 13.97
C ASN A 480 17.74 -3.16 14.08
N ALA A 481 18.43 -2.83 13.00
CA ALA A 481 19.89 -2.66 12.99
C ALA A 481 20.34 -1.53 13.92
N ILE A 482 19.62 -0.41 13.91
CA ILE A 482 19.87 0.73 14.81
C ILE A 482 19.65 0.33 16.28
N LYS A 483 18.57 -0.43 16.56
CA LYS A 483 18.29 -0.91 17.91
C LYS A 483 19.39 -1.84 18.41
N ALA A 484 19.81 -2.80 17.59
CA ALA A 484 20.91 -3.71 17.91
C ALA A 484 22.23 -2.96 18.11
N LEU A 485 22.52 -1.95 17.28
CA LEU A 485 23.72 -1.13 17.42
C LEU A 485 23.75 -0.35 18.76
N LYS A 486 22.59 0.14 19.22
CA LYS A 486 22.49 0.76 20.56
C LYS A 486 22.76 -0.21 21.70
N GLU A 487 22.34 -1.46 21.55
CA GLU A 487 22.60 -2.50 22.55
C GLU A 487 24.10 -2.80 22.59
N LEU A 488 24.74 -2.94 21.42
CA LEU A 488 26.20 -3.15 21.30
C LEU A 488 27.05 -1.97 21.82
N GLN A 489 26.53 -0.74 21.80
CA GLN A 489 27.25 0.44 22.32
C GLN A 489 27.25 0.55 23.85
N LYS A 490 26.39 -0.21 24.55
CA LYS A 490 26.38 -0.22 26.02
C LYS A 490 27.52 -1.03 26.61
N ASP A 491 28.12 -1.92 25.82
CA ASP A 491 29.23 -2.76 26.25
C ASP A 491 30.53 -1.94 26.23
N MET A 492 31.03 -1.62 27.43
CA MET A 492 32.20 -0.74 27.63
C MET A 492 33.49 -1.25 26.97
N ASN A 493 33.59 -2.56 26.70
CA ASN A 493 34.75 -3.20 26.05
C ASN A 493 34.82 -2.97 24.52
N VAL A 494 33.80 -2.37 23.89
CA VAL A 494 33.66 -2.26 22.42
C VAL A 494 33.84 -0.81 21.92
N ASN A 495 34.25 0.11 22.80
CA ASN A 495 34.21 1.54 22.51
C ASN A 495 35.26 2.06 21.50
N GLU A 496 36.29 1.27 21.19
CA GLU A 496 37.38 1.63 20.25
C GLU A 496 37.22 1.04 18.84
N ASP A 497 36.21 0.18 18.63
CA ASP A 497 36.05 -0.55 17.37
C ASP A 497 35.31 0.23 16.27
N ASN A 498 35.55 -0.19 15.02
CA ASN A 498 35.02 0.52 13.84
C ASN A 498 33.61 0.06 13.47
N ILE A 499 32.77 0.99 13.00
CA ILE A 499 31.51 0.69 12.34
C ILE A 499 31.75 0.74 10.82
N ILE A 500 31.70 -0.42 10.19
CA ILE A 500 32.06 -0.60 8.78
C ILE A 500 30.79 -0.53 7.93
N VAL A 501 30.79 0.29 6.88
CA VAL A 501 29.75 0.30 5.85
C VAL A 501 30.40 -0.12 4.53
N TYR A 502 30.07 -1.33 4.07
CA TYR A 502 30.67 -1.93 2.88
C TYR A 502 29.69 -1.98 1.72
N GLY A 503 30.05 -1.45 0.54
CA GLY A 503 29.24 -1.59 -0.67
C GLY A 503 29.43 -0.48 -1.69
N HIS A 504 28.62 -0.50 -2.74
CA HIS A 504 28.64 0.48 -3.84
C HIS A 504 27.25 0.96 -4.27
N PHE A 505 26.20 0.56 -3.54
CA PHE A 505 24.83 0.96 -3.85
C PHE A 505 24.49 2.28 -3.20
N LEU A 506 23.48 2.99 -3.71
CA LEU A 506 23.02 4.26 -3.14
C LEU A 506 22.62 4.15 -1.65
N GLN A 507 22.19 2.95 -1.22
CA GLN A 507 21.88 2.66 0.19
C GLN A 507 23.08 2.82 1.14
N VAL A 508 24.32 2.70 0.64
CA VAL A 508 25.53 2.94 1.44
C VAL A 508 25.52 4.36 1.99
N TYR A 509 25.33 5.35 1.12
CA TYR A 509 25.34 6.76 1.52
C TYR A 509 24.15 7.14 2.39
N SER A 510 22.97 6.57 2.12
CA SER A 510 21.80 6.74 3.00
C SER A 510 22.04 6.14 4.38
N CYS A 511 22.75 5.01 4.46
CA CYS A 511 23.15 4.41 5.74
C CYS A 511 24.16 5.30 6.48
N LEU A 512 25.17 5.84 5.79
CA LEU A 512 26.13 6.78 6.38
C LEU A 512 25.43 8.02 6.94
N ALA A 513 24.53 8.64 6.15
CA ALA A 513 23.72 9.77 6.60
C ALA A 513 22.89 9.41 7.84
N GLY A 514 22.29 8.21 7.85
CA GLY A 514 21.52 7.69 8.96
C GLY A 514 22.33 7.48 10.23
N LEU A 515 23.55 6.93 10.13
CA LEU A 515 24.44 6.72 11.26
C LEU A 515 24.91 8.06 11.86
N LEU A 516 25.26 9.03 11.02
CA LEU A 516 25.66 10.38 11.46
C LEU A 516 24.50 11.10 12.17
N GLU A 517 23.30 11.11 11.58
CA GLU A 517 22.11 11.71 12.20
C GLU A 517 21.78 11.04 13.55
N TYR A 518 22.06 9.75 13.67
CA TYR A 518 21.85 9.00 14.90
C TYR A 518 22.87 9.32 16.00
N GLY A 519 23.83 10.22 15.73
CA GLY A 519 24.83 10.69 16.69
C GLY A 519 26.12 9.87 16.70
N ILE A 520 26.34 9.00 15.71
CA ILE A 520 27.59 8.26 15.61
C ILE A 520 28.66 9.18 15.01
N PRO A 521 29.78 9.42 15.72
CA PRO A 521 30.82 10.31 15.22
C PRO A 521 31.50 9.69 14.01
N GLY A 522 31.73 10.50 12.96
CA GLY A 522 32.22 9.98 11.69
C GLY A 522 33.59 9.31 11.75
N ASN A 523 34.45 9.67 12.71
CA ASN A 523 35.75 9.02 12.93
C ASN A 523 35.65 7.53 13.30
N LYS A 524 34.53 7.10 13.90
CA LYS A 524 34.22 5.68 14.18
C LYS A 524 33.69 4.94 12.96
N ILE A 525 33.28 5.65 11.91
CA ILE A 525 32.70 5.06 10.70
C ILE A 525 33.78 4.85 9.65
N VAL A 526 33.78 3.67 9.03
CA VAL A 526 34.68 3.32 7.92
C VAL A 526 33.83 2.93 6.70
N LEU A 527 33.93 3.71 5.63
CA LEU A 527 33.35 3.39 4.32
C LEU A 527 34.33 2.55 3.50
N ILE A 528 33.89 1.39 3.02
CA ILE A 528 34.69 0.53 2.14
C ILE A 528 33.91 0.26 0.86
N GLU A 529 34.46 0.71 -0.27
CA GLU A 529 33.82 0.61 -1.57
C GLU A 529 34.58 -0.36 -2.49
N PRO A 530 33.92 -1.41 -3.02
CA PRO A 530 34.50 -2.31 -4.01
C PRO A 530 34.40 -1.72 -5.43
N PHE A 531 34.58 -0.41 -5.57
CA PHE A 531 34.56 0.34 -6.83
C PHE A 531 35.78 1.28 -6.90
N PRO A 532 36.34 1.57 -8.09
CA PRO A 532 36.09 0.91 -9.38
C PRO A 532 36.38 -0.60 -9.37
N TYR A 533 35.69 -1.35 -10.22
CA TYR A 533 35.84 -2.81 -10.26
C TYR A 533 37.16 -3.22 -10.93
N SER A 534 37.89 -4.11 -10.26
CA SER A 534 39.09 -4.76 -10.77
C SER A 534 38.72 -6.16 -11.25
N MET A 535 38.83 -6.41 -12.56
CA MET A 535 38.47 -7.71 -13.15
C MET A 535 39.29 -8.87 -12.57
N ASN A 536 40.53 -8.62 -12.16
CA ASN A 536 41.41 -9.63 -11.56
C ASN A 536 40.86 -10.13 -10.22
N ILE A 537 40.14 -9.29 -9.47
CA ILE A 537 39.70 -9.58 -8.10
C ILE A 537 38.19 -9.91 -8.07
N ASP A 538 37.33 -9.10 -8.72
CA ASP A 538 35.86 -9.25 -8.61
C ASP A 538 35.33 -10.50 -9.35
N LYS A 539 36.09 -11.11 -10.27
CA LYS A 539 35.70 -12.29 -11.11
C LYS A 539 34.34 -12.19 -11.84
N LYS A 540 33.59 -11.09 -11.65
CA LYS A 540 32.29 -10.77 -12.22
C LYS A 540 32.49 -9.66 -13.24
N LYS A 541 31.97 -9.86 -14.46
CA LYS A 541 31.87 -8.78 -15.45
C LYS A 541 30.77 -7.81 -14.99
N ARG A 542 31.12 -6.82 -14.18
CA ARG A 542 30.23 -5.71 -13.81
C ARG A 542 30.49 -4.52 -14.72
N HIS A 543 29.45 -3.72 -14.94
CA HIS A 543 29.61 -2.43 -15.59
C HIS A 543 30.28 -1.45 -14.61
N ASN A 544 31.32 -0.76 -15.05
CA ASN A 544 32.03 0.29 -14.29
C ASN A 544 31.22 1.60 -14.25
N ILE A 545 29.97 1.54 -13.81
CA ILE A 545 29.11 2.71 -13.65
C ILE A 545 29.07 3.09 -12.18
N SER A 546 29.51 4.29 -11.85
CA SER A 546 29.40 4.82 -10.50
C SER A 546 27.93 4.89 -10.06
N VAL A 547 27.69 4.86 -8.76
CA VAL A 547 26.33 4.87 -8.19
C VAL A 547 25.49 6.06 -8.66
N PHE A 548 26.09 7.25 -8.68
CA PHE A 548 25.46 8.50 -9.13
C PHE A 548 25.42 8.60 -10.65
N ASN A 549 26.38 7.98 -11.36
CA ASN A 549 26.59 8.13 -12.80
C ASN A 549 26.75 9.61 -13.22
N ASP A 550 27.31 10.41 -12.30
CA ASP A 550 27.62 11.82 -12.50
C ASP A 550 28.85 12.12 -11.63
N PRO A 551 29.99 12.55 -12.23
CA PRO A 551 31.23 12.73 -11.51
C PRO A 551 31.18 13.90 -10.52
N ASP A 552 30.49 14.99 -10.84
CA ASP A 552 30.43 16.18 -9.97
C ASP A 552 29.69 15.87 -8.67
N ILE A 553 28.58 15.14 -8.76
CA ILE A 553 27.82 14.68 -7.59
C ILE A 553 28.66 13.68 -6.78
N TYR A 554 29.36 12.77 -7.44
CA TYR A 554 30.22 11.80 -6.76
C TYR A 554 31.32 12.53 -5.97
N HIS A 555 32.06 13.44 -6.61
CA HIS A 555 33.14 14.19 -5.98
C HIS A 555 32.64 15.02 -4.80
N SER A 556 31.56 15.79 -4.98
CA SER A 556 30.95 16.57 -3.90
C SER A 556 30.55 15.68 -2.72
N THR A 557 29.87 14.55 -2.98
CA THR A 557 29.48 13.60 -1.91
C THR A 557 30.71 13.05 -1.17
N MET A 558 31.79 12.71 -1.88
CA MET A 558 33.02 12.22 -1.24
C MET A 558 33.70 13.28 -0.37
N GLU A 559 33.68 14.55 -0.79
CA GLU A 559 34.21 15.66 0.00
C GLU A 559 33.46 15.82 1.32
N TYR A 560 32.12 15.79 1.29
CA TYR A 560 31.31 15.83 2.52
C TYR A 560 31.57 14.63 3.43
N ILE A 561 31.72 13.43 2.88
CA ILE A 561 32.08 12.24 3.67
C ILE A 561 33.41 12.45 4.41
N LYS A 562 34.42 13.00 3.73
CA LYS A 562 35.73 13.31 4.34
C LYS A 562 35.62 14.40 5.41
N GLN A 563 34.86 15.46 5.16
CA GLN A 563 34.64 16.55 6.12
C GLN A 563 33.98 16.07 7.42
N GLN A 564 33.13 15.04 7.35
CA GLN A 564 32.52 14.40 8.53
C GLN A 564 33.48 13.48 9.29
N GLY A 565 34.74 13.35 8.86
CA GLY A 565 35.76 12.53 9.51
C GLY A 565 35.66 11.03 9.21
N ILE A 566 34.84 10.62 8.23
CA ILE A 566 34.66 9.22 7.85
C ILE A 566 35.90 8.73 7.10
N ARG A 567 36.49 7.62 7.56
CA ARG A 567 37.61 6.96 6.87
C ARG A 567 37.09 6.20 5.66
N MET A 568 37.74 6.33 4.50
CA MET A 568 37.28 5.76 3.25
C MET A 568 38.36 4.92 2.55
N TYR A 569 37.97 3.74 2.08
CA TYR A 569 38.81 2.84 1.29
C TYR A 569 38.10 2.43 0.01
N SER A 570 38.62 2.85 -1.14
CA SER A 570 38.08 2.51 -2.47
C SER A 570 38.87 1.36 -3.10
N SER A 571 38.22 0.58 -3.97
CA SER A 571 38.79 -0.61 -4.61
C SER A 571 39.27 -1.70 -3.64
N TYR A 572 38.52 -1.89 -2.56
CA TYR A 572 38.73 -2.98 -1.59
C TYR A 572 37.57 -3.98 -1.64
N TYR A 573 37.90 -5.26 -1.64
CA TYR A 573 36.97 -6.38 -1.80
C TYR A 573 36.96 -7.23 -0.54
N PHE A 574 35.77 -7.53 -0.04
CA PHE A 574 35.60 -8.41 1.12
C PHE A 574 36.18 -9.81 0.86
N ILE A 575 36.97 -10.33 1.80
CA ILE A 575 37.48 -11.71 1.78
C ILE A 575 36.75 -12.56 2.83
N ASN A 576 36.95 -12.25 4.10
CA ASN A 576 36.36 -12.96 5.23
C ASN A 576 36.23 -12.03 6.45
N TRP A 577 35.67 -12.58 7.51
CA TRP A 577 35.69 -11.99 8.85
C TRP A 577 36.21 -13.02 9.85
N GLU A 578 36.70 -12.54 10.98
CA GLU A 578 36.98 -13.33 12.16
C GLU A 578 35.75 -13.32 13.07
N TYR A 579 35.22 -14.51 13.35
CA TYR A 579 33.97 -14.70 14.10
C TYR A 579 34.26 -15.33 15.45
N TRP A 580 33.74 -14.72 16.51
CA TRP A 580 33.78 -15.27 17.86
C TRP A 580 32.44 -15.92 18.18
N GLU A 581 32.46 -17.24 18.36
CA GLU A 581 31.26 -18.06 18.52
C GLU A 581 30.56 -17.85 19.86
N GLU A 582 31.30 -17.62 20.95
CA GLU A 582 30.74 -17.48 22.30
C GLU A 582 29.84 -16.23 22.43
N GLU A 583 30.25 -15.11 21.82
CA GLU A 583 29.46 -13.87 21.80
C GLU A 583 28.66 -13.67 20.51
N ASN A 584 28.72 -14.62 19.56
CA ASN A 584 28.09 -14.53 18.24
C ASN A 584 28.34 -13.18 17.53
N ARG A 585 29.61 -12.75 17.50
CA ARG A 585 30.01 -11.45 16.95
C ARG A 585 31.25 -11.54 16.05
N ILE A 586 31.32 -10.64 15.08
CA ILE A 586 32.52 -10.42 14.27
C ILE A 586 33.50 -9.56 15.07
N LEU A 587 34.77 -9.98 15.15
CA LEU A 587 35.85 -9.24 15.80
C LEU A 587 36.61 -8.37 14.80
N SER A 588 37.00 -8.95 13.66
CA SER A 588 37.78 -8.29 12.63
C SER A 588 37.28 -8.65 11.24
N VAL A 589 37.49 -7.77 10.26
CA VAL A 589 37.09 -7.98 8.85
C VAL A 589 38.28 -7.74 7.94
N ARG A 590 38.48 -8.64 6.98
CA ARG A 590 39.58 -8.59 6.01
C ARG A 590 39.10 -8.22 4.61
N PHE A 591 39.82 -7.28 4.00
CA PHE A 591 39.60 -6.80 2.65
C PHE A 591 40.90 -6.85 1.84
N GLU A 592 40.78 -7.10 0.54
CA GLU A 592 41.89 -7.09 -0.41
C GLU A 592 41.72 -5.96 -1.42
N SER A 593 42.82 -5.29 -1.71
CA SER A 593 42.98 -4.47 -2.92
C SER A 593 44.13 -5.04 -3.75
N LYS A 594 44.35 -4.50 -4.96
CA LYS A 594 45.35 -5.02 -5.92
C LYS A 594 46.76 -5.21 -5.34
N HIS A 595 47.14 -4.40 -4.35
CA HIS A 595 48.49 -4.38 -3.79
C HIS A 595 48.54 -4.41 -2.25
N LYS A 596 47.39 -4.47 -1.57
CA LYS A 596 47.32 -4.30 -0.11
C LYS A 596 46.20 -5.13 0.48
N MET A 597 46.49 -5.72 1.64
CA MET A 597 45.51 -6.32 2.53
C MET A 597 45.16 -5.32 3.63
N LEU A 598 43.89 -5.29 4.01
CA LEU A 598 43.37 -4.42 5.06
C LEU A 598 42.58 -5.28 6.05
N GLU A 599 43.01 -5.29 7.30
CA GLU A 599 42.33 -5.93 8.41
C GLU A 599 42.01 -4.87 9.46
N MET A 600 40.78 -4.87 9.97
CA MET A 600 40.33 -3.90 10.97
C MET A 600 39.34 -4.51 11.94
N SER A 601 39.39 -4.04 13.19
CA SER A 601 38.40 -4.42 14.20
C SER A 601 37.01 -3.90 13.83
N CYS A 602 35.97 -4.63 14.24
CA CYS A 602 34.61 -4.44 13.77
C CYS A 602 33.61 -4.46 14.94
N GLN A 603 33.12 -3.28 15.31
CA GLN A 603 31.98 -3.15 16.22
C GLN A 603 30.70 -3.65 15.53
N ALA A 604 30.49 -3.19 14.29
CA ALA A 604 29.35 -3.56 13.47
C ALA A 604 29.67 -3.40 11.98
N ILE A 605 29.05 -4.22 11.14
CA ILE A 605 29.18 -4.12 9.68
C ILE A 605 27.82 -4.05 8.99
N PHE A 606 27.63 -3.03 8.15
CA PHE A 606 26.50 -2.89 7.24
C PHE A 606 26.89 -3.31 5.84
N PHE A 607 26.20 -4.31 5.28
CA PHE A 607 26.62 -4.96 4.04
C PHE A 607 25.68 -4.65 2.86
N PHE A 608 26.17 -3.85 1.91
CA PHE A 608 25.45 -3.36 0.73
C PHE A 608 26.17 -3.73 -0.58
N TYR A 609 26.64 -4.98 -0.69
CA TYR A 609 27.47 -5.39 -1.83
C TYR A 609 26.70 -6.02 -2.99
N ASP A 610 25.82 -6.99 -2.73
CA ASP A 610 25.15 -7.74 -3.80
C ASP A 610 23.67 -7.93 -3.53
N LYS A 611 22.84 -7.48 -4.49
CA LYS A 611 21.41 -7.77 -4.54
C LYS A 611 21.16 -8.97 -5.44
N THR A 612 20.76 -10.07 -4.83
CA THR A 612 20.43 -11.31 -5.53
C THR A 612 19.11 -11.87 -5.01
N ILE A 613 18.62 -12.92 -5.66
CA ILE A 613 17.46 -13.67 -5.18
C ILE A 613 17.89 -14.45 -3.95
N SER A 614 17.09 -14.38 -2.88
CA SER A 614 17.39 -15.10 -1.64
C SER A 614 17.58 -16.61 -1.92
N PRO A 615 18.62 -17.25 -1.37
CA PRO A 615 18.84 -18.69 -1.51
C PRO A 615 17.62 -19.51 -1.09
N LYS A 616 16.90 -19.08 -0.04
CA LYS A 616 15.66 -19.72 0.42
C LYS A 616 14.58 -19.70 -0.66
N ILE A 617 14.38 -18.56 -1.32
CA ILE A 617 13.40 -18.45 -2.42
C ILE A 617 13.84 -19.27 -3.63
N TYR A 618 15.14 -19.26 -3.95
CA TYR A 618 15.67 -20.11 -5.02
C TYR A 618 15.41 -21.60 -4.74
N GLN A 619 15.65 -22.07 -3.52
CA GLN A 619 15.35 -23.45 -3.10
C GLN A 619 13.88 -23.77 -3.30
N VAL A 620 12.97 -22.91 -2.84
CA VAL A 620 11.51 -23.08 -3.01
C VAL A 620 11.13 -23.21 -4.49
N VAL A 621 11.63 -22.30 -5.34
CA VAL A 621 11.35 -22.27 -6.78
C VAL A 621 11.91 -23.50 -7.50
N SER A 622 13.11 -23.92 -7.14
CA SER A 622 13.78 -25.09 -7.72
C SER A 622 13.06 -26.40 -7.34
N GLN A 623 12.74 -26.56 -6.06
CA GLN A 623 12.08 -27.76 -5.53
C GLN A 623 10.67 -27.96 -6.10
N CYS A 624 9.94 -26.87 -6.39
CA CYS A 624 8.62 -26.99 -7.02
C CYS A 624 8.69 -27.11 -8.56
N GLY A 625 9.88 -27.19 -9.16
CA GLY A 625 10.04 -27.40 -10.60
C GLY A 625 9.61 -26.21 -11.45
N LEU A 626 9.73 -24.99 -10.92
CA LEU A 626 9.60 -23.77 -11.72
C LEU A 626 10.91 -23.46 -12.43
N VAL A 627 10.83 -23.02 -13.68
CA VAL A 627 12.02 -22.79 -14.51
C VAL A 627 12.82 -21.59 -13.99
N PHE A 628 14.07 -21.85 -13.60
CA PHE A 628 14.99 -20.84 -13.08
C PHE A 628 16.29 -20.82 -13.90
N ASP A 629 16.65 -19.65 -14.42
CA ASP A 629 17.89 -19.44 -15.17
C ASP A 629 18.50 -18.10 -14.74
N GLY A 630 19.13 -18.11 -13.57
CA GLY A 630 19.59 -16.91 -12.84
C GLY A 630 18.48 -16.02 -12.27
N ARG A 631 17.27 -16.12 -12.82
CA ARG A 631 16.00 -15.51 -12.37
C ARG A 631 14.83 -16.43 -12.75
N LEU A 632 13.69 -16.26 -12.10
CA LEU A 632 12.47 -16.99 -12.42
C LEU A 632 11.99 -16.62 -13.82
N VAL A 633 11.83 -17.63 -14.68
CA VAL A 633 11.46 -17.44 -16.08
C VAL A 633 9.96 -17.24 -16.21
N ILE A 634 9.57 -16.18 -16.92
CA ILE A 634 8.18 -15.84 -17.22
C ILE A 634 7.92 -15.65 -18.71
N ASP A 635 6.66 -15.75 -19.09
CA ASP A 635 6.14 -15.38 -20.41
C ASP A 635 5.84 -13.87 -20.52
N SER A 636 5.31 -13.43 -21.67
CA SER A 636 4.89 -12.04 -21.92
C SER A 636 3.71 -11.57 -21.04
N ASN A 637 3.04 -12.52 -20.37
CA ASN A 637 1.92 -12.33 -19.45
C ASN A 637 2.29 -12.48 -17.97
N CYS A 638 3.58 -12.54 -17.65
CA CYS A 638 4.08 -12.78 -16.30
C CYS A 638 3.71 -14.15 -15.73
N LYS A 639 3.26 -15.12 -16.55
CA LYS A 639 3.06 -16.52 -16.14
C LYS A 639 4.39 -17.24 -16.12
N THR A 640 4.51 -18.21 -15.21
CA THR A 640 5.63 -19.16 -15.19
C THR A 640 5.34 -20.35 -16.11
N ASN A 641 6.09 -21.45 -15.99
CA ASN A 641 5.75 -22.72 -16.63
C ASN A 641 4.54 -23.44 -16.01
N ASP A 642 3.90 -22.83 -15.01
CA ASP A 642 2.64 -23.26 -14.43
C ASP A 642 1.56 -22.18 -14.66
N ASP A 643 0.41 -22.57 -15.21
CA ASP A 643 -0.67 -21.64 -15.58
C ASP A 643 -1.31 -20.91 -14.40
N ARG A 644 -1.17 -21.45 -13.18
CA ARG A 644 -1.72 -20.86 -11.96
C ARG A 644 -0.68 -20.07 -11.16
N ILE A 645 0.58 -20.06 -11.59
CA ILE A 645 1.66 -19.33 -10.92
C ILE A 645 2.22 -18.23 -11.82
N TYR A 646 2.14 -17.01 -11.31
CA TYR A 646 2.64 -15.79 -11.92
C TYR A 646 3.83 -15.27 -11.12
N ALA A 647 4.68 -14.46 -11.76
CA ALA A 647 5.76 -13.78 -11.08
C ALA A 647 6.05 -12.41 -11.68
N ALA A 648 6.45 -11.45 -10.84
CA ALA A 648 6.76 -10.10 -11.28
C ALA A 648 7.86 -9.44 -10.44
N GLY A 649 8.36 -8.30 -10.91
CA GLY A 649 9.42 -7.54 -10.23
C GLY A 649 10.83 -8.08 -10.49
N THR A 650 11.79 -7.73 -9.63
CA THR A 650 13.22 -8.05 -9.84
C THR A 650 13.56 -9.53 -9.77
N LEU A 651 12.63 -10.38 -9.32
CA LEU A 651 12.74 -11.84 -9.27
C LEU A 651 12.78 -12.46 -10.68
N THR A 652 12.18 -11.81 -11.67
CA THR A 652 11.84 -12.45 -12.94
C THR A 652 12.75 -12.07 -14.09
N LYS A 653 12.70 -12.89 -15.14
CA LYS A 653 13.19 -12.58 -16.48
C LYS A 653 12.27 -13.22 -17.53
N TYR A 654 12.23 -12.65 -18.73
CA TYR A 654 11.50 -13.27 -19.83
C TYR A 654 12.20 -14.53 -20.35
N SER A 655 11.41 -15.49 -20.83
CA SER A 655 11.92 -16.64 -21.57
C SER A 655 12.76 -16.20 -22.78
N ARG A 656 13.79 -16.97 -23.12
CA ARG A 656 14.73 -16.64 -24.21
C ARG A 656 14.03 -16.52 -25.58
N LYS A 657 12.88 -17.20 -25.76
CA LYS A 657 12.05 -17.14 -26.97
C LYS A 657 11.57 -15.73 -27.35
N TYR A 658 11.55 -14.81 -26.39
CA TYR A 658 11.13 -13.42 -26.60
C TYR A 658 12.27 -12.50 -27.05
N TYR A 659 13.53 -12.96 -27.06
CA TYR A 659 14.71 -12.14 -27.31
C TYR A 659 14.79 -10.86 -26.45
N ALA A 660 14.12 -10.86 -25.29
CA ALA A 660 13.85 -9.69 -24.47
C ALA A 660 14.80 -9.55 -23.26
N GLN A 661 16.07 -9.95 -23.41
CA GLN A 661 17.05 -9.95 -22.30
C GLN A 661 17.33 -8.55 -21.73
N ASN A 662 17.15 -7.51 -22.56
CA ASN A 662 17.31 -6.11 -22.15
C ASN A 662 16.05 -5.54 -21.48
N LEU A 663 14.91 -6.22 -21.61
CA LEU A 663 13.60 -5.79 -21.11
C LEU A 663 13.22 -6.44 -19.78
N VAL A 664 14.18 -7.06 -19.09
CA VAL A 664 13.95 -7.68 -17.79
C VAL A 664 13.39 -6.66 -16.81
N HIS A 665 12.37 -7.07 -16.05
CA HIS A 665 11.68 -6.23 -15.09
C HIS A 665 12.64 -5.38 -14.24
N LYS A 666 13.78 -5.94 -13.79
CA LYS A 666 14.84 -5.24 -13.01
C LYS A 666 15.24 -3.84 -13.50
N PHE A 667 15.02 -3.54 -14.77
CA PHE A 667 15.38 -2.25 -15.38
C PHE A 667 14.22 -1.26 -15.51
N PHE A 668 13.01 -1.59 -15.03
CA PHE A 668 11.81 -0.77 -15.18
C PHE A 668 11.16 -0.39 -13.85
N ASN A 669 10.22 0.55 -13.92
CA ASN A 669 9.47 1.03 -12.76
C ASN A 669 8.65 -0.10 -12.11
N ARG A 670 8.89 -0.35 -10.81
CA ARG A 670 8.26 -1.45 -10.05
C ARG A 670 6.75 -1.30 -9.88
N VAL A 671 6.31 -0.05 -9.74
CA VAL A 671 4.90 0.29 -9.54
C VAL A 671 4.16 0.06 -10.85
N GLU A 672 4.70 0.53 -11.98
CA GLU A 672 4.10 0.29 -13.30
C GLU A 672 3.90 -1.19 -13.62
N ILE A 673 4.90 -2.02 -13.33
CA ILE A 673 4.82 -3.48 -13.53
C ILE A 673 3.68 -4.08 -12.72
N GLY A 674 3.58 -3.72 -11.43
CA GLY A 674 2.53 -4.21 -10.55
C GLY A 674 1.15 -3.75 -11.00
N THR A 675 1.00 -2.46 -11.31
CA THR A 675 -0.25 -1.87 -11.78
C THR A 675 -0.77 -2.56 -13.04
N LYS A 676 0.06 -2.69 -14.10
CA LYS A 676 -0.35 -3.33 -15.36
C LYS A 676 -0.72 -4.80 -15.18
N LEU A 677 -0.02 -5.53 -14.30
CA LEU A 677 -0.36 -6.92 -13.99
C LEU A 677 -1.69 -7.01 -13.21
N GLY A 678 -1.92 -6.11 -12.25
CA GLY A 678 -3.17 -6.07 -11.47
C GLY A 678 -4.38 -5.81 -12.35
N GLU A 679 -4.28 -4.85 -13.28
CA GLU A 679 -5.34 -4.56 -14.27
C GLU A 679 -5.61 -5.79 -15.15
N ARG A 680 -4.56 -6.46 -15.62
CA ARG A 680 -4.67 -7.65 -16.47
C ARG A 680 -5.39 -8.80 -15.77
N ILE A 681 -5.01 -9.10 -14.53
CA ILE A 681 -5.62 -10.19 -13.75
C ILE A 681 -7.06 -9.85 -13.39
N ARG A 682 -7.34 -8.61 -12.98
CA ARG A 682 -8.72 -8.15 -12.73
C ARG A 682 -9.60 -8.37 -13.96
N ASN A 683 -9.14 -7.91 -15.12
CA ASN A 683 -9.89 -8.04 -16.37
C ASN A 683 -10.08 -9.51 -16.79
N LEU A 684 -9.14 -10.40 -16.45
CA LEU A 684 -9.25 -11.84 -16.71
C LEU A 684 -10.30 -12.52 -15.82
N LEU A 685 -10.52 -12.02 -14.60
CA LEU A 685 -11.43 -12.61 -13.62
C LEU A 685 -12.85 -12.02 -13.66
N VAL A 686 -13.04 -10.87 -14.31
CA VAL A 686 -14.37 -10.24 -14.46
C VAL A 686 -15.12 -10.89 -15.63
N PRO A 687 -16.30 -11.49 -15.40
CA PRO A 687 -17.12 -12.07 -16.47
C PRO A 687 -17.50 -11.05 -17.54
N GLY A 688 -17.55 -11.46 -18.81
CA GLY A 688 -17.97 -10.60 -19.92
C GLY A 688 -16.95 -9.52 -20.34
N PHE A 689 -15.76 -9.47 -19.73
CA PHE A 689 -14.70 -8.57 -20.18
C PHE A 689 -14.11 -9.08 -21.50
N VAL A 690 -14.65 -8.61 -22.62
CA VAL A 690 -14.04 -8.74 -23.94
C VAL A 690 -13.11 -7.55 -24.14
N LYS A 691 -11.81 -7.79 -24.36
CA LYS A 691 -10.95 -6.69 -24.81
C LYS A 691 -11.55 -6.16 -26.12
N LYS A 692 -11.71 -4.84 -26.25
CA LYS A 692 -12.04 -4.19 -27.54
C LYS A 692 -11.07 -4.58 -28.69
N THR A 693 -9.97 -5.27 -28.38
CA THR A 693 -8.96 -5.75 -29.32
C THR A 693 -8.84 -7.27 -29.42
N ASP A 694 -9.75 -8.08 -28.86
CA ASP A 694 -9.77 -9.53 -29.13
C ASP A 694 -10.41 -9.77 -30.51
N PRO A 695 -9.63 -10.05 -31.57
CA PRO A 695 -10.17 -10.41 -32.87
C PRO A 695 -10.38 -11.92 -32.83
N LYS A 696 -11.39 -12.39 -32.11
CA LYS A 696 -11.91 -13.74 -32.34
C LYS A 696 -12.86 -13.64 -33.53
N THR A 697 -12.30 -13.52 -34.73
CA THR A 697 -12.92 -13.84 -36.04
C THR A 697 -11.97 -13.39 -37.14
N HIS A 698 -11.24 -14.37 -37.70
CA HIS A 698 -10.86 -14.54 -39.11
C HIS A 698 -9.44 -15.08 -39.29
N ASP A 699 -9.43 -16.36 -39.68
CA ASP A 699 -8.51 -17.07 -40.54
C ASP A 699 -7.03 -17.19 -40.16
N PHE A 700 -6.46 -18.33 -40.58
CA PHE A 700 -5.07 -18.76 -40.40
C PHE A 700 -4.08 -17.62 -40.62
N ASN A 701 -3.55 -17.05 -39.54
CA ASN A 701 -2.75 -15.83 -39.59
C ASN A 701 -1.37 -16.06 -38.96
N PHE A 702 -0.34 -16.24 -39.79
CA PHE A 702 1.08 -16.16 -39.45
C PHE A 702 1.45 -14.87 -38.68
N HIS A 703 0.62 -13.82 -38.75
CA HIS A 703 0.79 -12.56 -38.01
C HIS A 703 0.47 -12.64 -36.50
N LEU A 704 -0.29 -13.65 -36.03
CA LEU A 704 -0.55 -13.87 -34.60
C LEU A 704 0.69 -14.34 -33.84
N GLU A 705 1.55 -15.15 -34.47
CA GLU A 705 2.79 -15.67 -33.85
C GLU A 705 3.81 -14.58 -33.51
N ILE A 706 3.79 -13.43 -34.21
CA ILE A 706 4.70 -12.30 -33.95
C ILE A 706 4.19 -11.48 -32.76
N ARG A 707 2.87 -11.26 -32.65
CA ARG A 707 2.27 -10.53 -31.51
C ARG A 707 2.42 -11.31 -30.20
N ASP A 708 2.35 -12.63 -30.25
CA ASP A 708 2.59 -13.50 -29.08
C ASP A 708 4.05 -13.50 -28.61
N ARG A 709 4.99 -12.98 -29.41
CA ARG A 709 6.40 -12.79 -29.05
C ARG A 709 6.74 -11.40 -28.52
N LEU A 710 5.77 -10.48 -28.43
CA LEU A 710 6.01 -9.15 -27.86
C LEU A 710 5.83 -9.17 -26.34
N VAL A 711 6.79 -8.58 -25.63
CA VAL A 711 6.69 -8.38 -24.18
C VAL A 711 6.05 -7.02 -23.87
N THR A 712 5.48 -6.91 -22.67
CA THR A 712 4.82 -5.66 -22.24
C THR A 712 5.83 -4.52 -22.17
N LYS A 713 5.53 -3.39 -22.83
CA LYS A 713 6.32 -2.16 -22.75
C LYS A 713 6.06 -1.45 -21.42
N TYR A 714 7.13 -0.99 -20.77
CA TYR A 714 7.08 -0.19 -19.55
C TYR A 714 7.79 1.14 -19.79
N GLU A 715 7.13 2.24 -19.48
CA GLU A 715 7.54 3.58 -19.92
C GLU A 715 7.75 4.53 -18.76
N LYS A 716 7.25 4.25 -17.55
CA LYS A 716 7.40 5.16 -16.42
C LYS A 716 8.87 5.26 -15.97
N PRO A 717 9.30 6.46 -15.53
CA PRO A 717 10.69 6.69 -15.13
C PRO A 717 11.06 5.92 -13.86
N ILE A 718 12.38 5.79 -13.64
CA ILE A 718 12.92 5.30 -12.38
C ILE A 718 13.36 6.49 -11.54
N MET A 719 12.67 6.69 -10.42
CA MET A 719 13.03 7.68 -9.42
C MET A 719 13.86 7.05 -8.29
N ARG A 720 14.86 7.79 -7.81
CA ARG A 720 15.61 7.51 -6.58
C ARG A 720 15.76 8.82 -5.82
N TYR A 721 15.26 8.86 -4.60
CA TYR A 721 15.40 10.00 -3.69
C TYR A 721 15.93 9.51 -2.35
N CYS A 722 16.93 10.19 -1.79
CA CYS A 722 17.48 9.85 -0.48
C CYS A 722 18.30 10.98 0.14
N ARG A 723 18.56 10.85 1.44
CA ARG A 723 19.58 11.62 2.17
C ARG A 723 20.97 11.05 1.90
N LEU A 724 21.96 11.93 1.75
CA LEU A 724 23.39 11.60 1.72
C LEU A 724 24.10 12.29 2.91
N PRO A 725 25.33 11.90 3.26
CA PRO A 725 26.11 12.54 4.33
C PRO A 725 26.28 14.04 4.10
N GLY A 726 26.37 14.82 5.17
CA GLY A 726 26.47 16.29 5.09
C GLY A 726 25.12 17.00 4.87
N GLU A 727 24.04 16.38 5.35
CA GLU A 727 22.67 16.90 5.20
C GLU A 727 22.22 17.15 3.76
N LEU A 728 22.75 16.38 2.82
CA LEU A 728 22.40 16.52 1.41
C LEU A 728 21.14 15.73 1.05
N TYR A 729 20.36 16.28 0.13
CA TYR A 729 19.24 15.63 -0.52
C TYR A 729 19.61 15.35 -1.98
N TYR A 730 19.45 14.09 -2.39
CA TYR A 730 19.73 13.65 -3.75
C TYR A 730 18.47 13.13 -4.43
N LEU A 731 18.18 13.64 -5.63
CA LEU A 731 17.12 13.15 -6.50
C LEU A 731 17.70 12.74 -7.84
N SER A 732 17.26 11.59 -8.34
CA SER A 732 17.54 11.13 -9.69
C SER A 732 16.29 10.52 -10.31
N ILE A 733 15.87 11.07 -11.43
CA ILE A 733 14.80 10.57 -12.28
C ILE A 733 15.42 10.24 -13.62
N VAL A 734 15.35 8.98 -14.03
CA VAL A 734 15.97 8.51 -15.27
C VAL A 734 15.00 7.70 -16.11
N LYS A 735 15.26 7.66 -17.41
CA LYS A 735 14.55 6.77 -18.34
C LYS A 735 14.55 5.32 -17.86
N PRO A 736 13.45 4.58 -18.05
CA PRO A 736 13.44 3.15 -17.79
C PRO A 736 14.39 2.43 -18.77
N GLY A 737 15.02 1.36 -18.30
CA GLY A 737 15.97 0.58 -19.08
C GLY A 737 17.28 0.35 -18.34
N ARG A 738 18.22 -0.28 -19.05
CA ARG A 738 19.57 -0.50 -18.53
C ARG A 738 20.29 0.84 -18.42
N ARG A 739 21.02 1.05 -17.31
CA ARG A 739 21.87 2.23 -17.16
C ARG A 739 23.02 2.17 -18.15
N ILE A 740 23.31 3.31 -18.78
CA ILE A 740 24.44 3.52 -19.67
C ILE A 740 25.37 4.52 -18.96
N PRO A 741 26.70 4.33 -18.98
CA PRO A 741 27.63 5.31 -18.44
C PRO A 741 27.37 6.69 -19.04
N LEU A 742 27.40 7.74 -18.24
CA LEU A 742 27.10 9.11 -18.71
C LEU A 742 28.00 9.52 -19.87
N GLU A 743 29.31 9.29 -19.76
CA GLU A 743 30.31 9.59 -20.81
C GLU A 743 29.98 8.91 -22.14
N SER A 744 29.54 7.64 -22.08
CA SER A 744 29.14 6.88 -23.26
C SER A 744 27.79 7.32 -23.82
N ALA A 745 26.89 7.83 -22.97
CA ALA A 745 25.61 8.35 -23.42
C ALA A 745 25.79 9.72 -24.07
N SER A 746 26.61 10.60 -23.49
CA SER A 746 26.86 11.95 -23.98
C SER A 746 27.62 12.00 -25.30
N SER A 747 28.33 10.93 -25.67
CA SER A 747 29.00 10.82 -26.97
C SER A 747 28.09 10.32 -28.10
N MET A 748 26.85 9.92 -27.80
CA MET A 748 25.89 9.51 -28.83
C MET A 748 25.30 10.74 -29.53
N GLU A 749 25.17 10.70 -30.86
CA GLU A 749 24.62 11.81 -31.65
C GLU A 749 23.18 12.18 -31.24
N ASN A 750 22.40 11.19 -30.79
CA ASN A 750 21.02 11.36 -30.35
C ASN A 750 20.86 11.64 -28.85
N TYR A 751 21.93 12.02 -28.15
CA TYR A 751 21.86 12.28 -26.71
C TYR A 751 20.93 13.45 -26.38
N GLY A 752 20.92 14.50 -27.21
CA GLY A 752 20.15 15.72 -26.98
C GLY A 752 20.92 16.75 -26.14
N GLN A 753 20.20 17.57 -25.36
CA GLN A 753 20.74 18.78 -24.70
C GLN A 753 20.65 18.71 -23.18
N VAL A 754 21.62 19.30 -22.49
CA VAL A 754 21.71 19.34 -21.03
C VAL A 754 21.76 20.78 -20.55
N PHE A 755 20.92 21.11 -19.56
CA PHE A 755 20.90 22.42 -18.91
C PHE A 755 21.14 22.25 -17.41
N ILE A 756 21.92 23.16 -16.81
CA ILE A 756 22.36 23.06 -15.42
C ILE A 756 22.23 24.42 -14.75
N THR A 757 21.66 24.45 -13.54
CA THR A 757 21.72 25.60 -12.61
C THR A 757 22.38 25.19 -11.30
N GLY A 758 23.05 26.15 -10.65
CA GLY A 758 23.83 25.91 -9.43
C GLY A 758 25.09 25.07 -9.67
N SER A 759 25.74 24.64 -8.58
CA SER A 759 26.99 23.88 -8.64
C SER A 759 27.12 22.92 -7.47
N CYS A 760 27.59 21.69 -7.72
CA CYS A 760 27.90 20.72 -6.66
C CYS A 760 29.01 21.17 -5.71
N ARG A 761 29.82 22.18 -6.10
CA ARG A 761 30.92 22.72 -5.28
C ARG A 761 30.45 23.78 -4.28
N ASN A 762 29.29 24.40 -4.51
CA ASN A 762 28.82 25.52 -3.70
C ASN A 762 27.33 25.40 -3.34
N LEU A 763 26.98 24.28 -2.70
CA LEU A 763 25.60 23.92 -2.35
C LEU A 763 24.99 24.80 -1.25
N ASP A 764 25.80 25.61 -0.56
CA ASP A 764 25.33 26.58 0.44
C ASP A 764 24.63 27.80 -0.18
N HIS A 765 25.03 28.18 -1.39
CA HIS A 765 24.41 29.32 -2.10
C HIS A 765 23.22 28.89 -2.95
N GLN A 766 23.36 27.78 -3.69
CA GLN A 766 22.31 27.32 -4.60
C GLN A 766 22.39 25.79 -4.77
N GLY A 767 21.23 25.14 -4.83
CA GLY A 767 21.14 23.73 -5.15
C GLY A 767 21.61 23.40 -6.57
N PHE A 768 22.25 22.25 -6.76
CA PHE A 768 22.57 21.76 -8.10
C PHE A 768 21.34 21.12 -8.73
N PHE A 769 20.99 21.56 -9.94
CA PHE A 769 19.90 21.01 -10.74
C PHE A 769 20.38 20.79 -12.17
N LYS A 770 20.29 19.54 -12.64
CA LYS A 770 20.60 19.14 -14.01
C LYS A 770 19.37 18.54 -14.67
N ILE A 771 18.94 19.12 -15.77
CA ILE A 771 17.85 18.62 -16.63
C ILE A 771 18.41 18.26 -18.00
N HIS A 772 17.99 17.13 -18.55
CA HIS A 772 18.45 16.61 -19.82
C HIS A 772 17.26 16.29 -20.72
N PHE A 773 17.28 16.88 -21.91
CA PHE A 773 16.32 16.65 -22.98
C PHE A 773 16.92 15.70 -24.01
N ASN A 774 16.11 14.75 -24.49
CA ASN A 774 16.50 13.87 -25.59
C ASN A 774 16.44 14.59 -26.96
N GLU A 775 16.74 13.86 -28.04
CA GLU A 775 16.65 14.33 -29.44
C GLU A 775 15.27 14.91 -29.83
N PHE A 776 14.21 14.59 -29.09
CA PHE A 776 12.85 15.08 -29.33
C PHE A 776 12.46 16.23 -28.38
N ASN A 777 13.44 16.86 -27.74
CA ASN A 777 13.26 17.95 -26.77
C ASN A 777 12.30 17.59 -25.62
N LYS A 778 12.25 16.30 -25.23
CA LYS A 778 11.50 15.82 -24.06
C LYS A 778 12.45 15.53 -22.90
N VAL A 779 12.02 15.86 -21.69
CA VAL A 779 12.78 15.59 -20.47
C VAL A 779 12.98 14.08 -20.31
N GLU A 780 14.24 13.65 -20.39
CA GLU A 780 14.62 12.24 -20.30
C GLU A 780 15.25 11.91 -18.94
N THR A 781 16.10 12.81 -18.41
CA THR A 781 16.72 12.66 -17.09
C THR A 781 16.72 13.96 -16.28
N ILE A 782 16.57 13.83 -14.96
CA ILE A 782 16.67 14.93 -13.99
C ILE A 782 17.54 14.44 -12.84
N THR A 783 18.54 15.24 -12.46
CA THR A 783 19.40 14.94 -11.31
C THR A 783 19.62 16.19 -10.47
N CYS A 784 19.43 16.07 -9.17
CA CYS A 784 19.52 17.18 -8.23
C CYS A 784 20.36 16.80 -7.00
N LEU A 785 21.08 17.78 -6.45
CA LEU A 785 21.80 17.68 -5.18
C LEU A 785 21.66 19.01 -4.42
N THR A 786 21.10 18.99 -3.21
CA THR A 786 20.76 20.20 -2.44
C THR A 786 21.02 20.02 -0.95
N LYS A 787 21.11 21.13 -0.19
CA LYS A 787 21.08 21.13 1.29
C LYS A 787 19.68 21.30 1.89
N PHE A 788 18.68 21.57 1.05
CA PHE A 788 17.27 21.72 1.44
C PHE A 788 16.39 20.61 0.83
N PRO A 789 15.24 20.27 1.45
CA PRO A 789 14.33 19.25 0.92
C PRO A 789 13.85 19.56 -0.49
N ILE A 790 13.66 18.52 -1.30
CA ILE A 790 13.23 18.65 -2.70
C ILE A 790 11.74 18.28 -2.82
N ASP A 791 10.95 19.09 -3.55
CA ASP A 791 9.55 18.81 -3.90
C ASP A 791 9.46 17.71 -4.98
N ILE A 792 9.77 16.48 -4.57
CA ILE A 792 9.97 15.34 -5.47
C ILE A 792 8.73 15.00 -6.30
N LYS A 793 7.51 15.29 -5.81
CA LYS A 793 6.29 14.99 -6.57
C LYS A 793 6.17 15.93 -7.77
N ASN A 794 6.45 17.21 -7.57
CA ASN A 794 6.39 18.23 -8.60
C ASN A 794 7.44 17.96 -9.69
N ILE A 795 8.71 17.78 -9.28
CA ILE A 795 9.80 17.51 -10.22
C ILE A 795 9.58 16.21 -11.00
N HIS A 796 8.98 15.18 -10.39
CA HIS A 796 8.64 13.94 -11.09
C HIS A 796 7.65 14.16 -12.25
N CYS A 797 6.74 15.14 -12.16
CA CYS A 797 5.78 15.46 -13.21
C CYS A 797 6.41 16.12 -14.45
N LEU A 798 7.64 16.64 -14.34
CA LEU A 798 8.38 17.22 -15.47
C LEU A 798 8.87 16.15 -16.45
N TRP A 799 9.06 14.91 -16.00
CA TRP A 799 9.57 13.84 -16.84
C TRP A 799 8.68 13.57 -18.05
N GLY A 800 9.29 13.41 -19.22
CA GLY A 800 8.59 13.14 -20.49
C GLY A 800 7.88 14.35 -21.10
N LYS A 801 7.84 15.50 -20.42
CA LYS A 801 7.28 16.74 -20.97
C LYS A 801 8.25 17.36 -21.98
N HIS A 802 7.69 18.02 -22.99
CA HIS A 802 8.47 18.74 -24.01
C HIS A 802 8.89 20.12 -23.50
N GLU A 803 10.06 20.64 -23.90
CA GLU A 803 10.60 21.92 -23.41
C GLU A 803 9.62 23.12 -23.58
N LYS A 804 8.92 23.21 -24.71
CA LYS A 804 7.84 24.20 -24.92
C LYS A 804 6.77 24.22 -23.83
N LEU A 805 6.38 23.03 -23.33
CA LEU A 805 5.39 22.91 -22.25
C LEU A 805 5.96 23.43 -20.93
N LEU A 806 7.28 23.35 -20.76
CA LEU A 806 8.01 23.92 -19.64
C LEU A 806 8.30 25.40 -19.86
N ASN A 807 7.34 26.13 -20.43
CA ASN A 807 7.38 27.56 -20.70
C ASN A 807 8.58 27.99 -21.57
N ASN A 808 8.81 27.28 -22.69
CA ASN A 808 9.93 27.49 -23.62
C ASN A 808 11.29 27.53 -22.91
N LEU A 809 11.53 26.51 -22.07
CA LEU A 809 12.66 26.47 -21.14
C LEU A 809 13.99 26.72 -21.83
N GLN A 810 14.21 26.11 -23.00
CA GLN A 810 15.48 26.22 -23.72
C GLN A 810 15.78 27.68 -24.08
N LEU A 811 14.84 28.36 -24.74
CA LEU A 811 15.00 29.76 -25.14
C LEU A 811 15.25 30.66 -23.92
N ARG A 812 14.48 30.49 -22.85
CA ARG A 812 14.63 31.30 -21.64
C ARG A 812 15.95 31.05 -20.92
N PHE A 813 16.44 29.82 -20.92
CA PHE A 813 17.74 29.49 -20.36
C PHE A 813 18.88 30.12 -21.17
N GLU A 814 18.82 30.01 -22.50
CA GLU A 814 19.80 30.64 -23.41
C GLU A 814 19.81 32.17 -23.29
N MET A 815 18.65 32.78 -23.02
CA MET A 815 18.51 34.21 -22.73
C MET A 815 18.90 34.61 -21.29
N MET A 816 19.44 33.69 -20.49
CA MET A 816 19.80 33.89 -19.07
C MET A 816 18.64 34.33 -18.17
N LEU A 817 17.39 34.04 -18.55
CA LEU A 817 16.20 34.33 -17.75
C LEU A 817 15.96 33.27 -16.65
N ILE A 818 16.66 32.14 -16.73
CA ILE A 818 16.60 31.05 -15.74
C ILE A 818 17.96 30.95 -15.06
N THR A 819 18.02 31.42 -13.82
CA THR A 819 19.22 31.34 -12.97
C THR A 819 19.14 30.19 -11.97
N ASP A 820 17.93 29.79 -11.57
CA ASP A 820 17.67 28.66 -10.68
C ASP A 820 16.46 27.85 -11.13
N PHE A 821 16.67 26.58 -11.47
CA PHE A 821 15.57 25.68 -11.82
C PHE A 821 14.63 25.39 -10.64
N PHE A 822 15.10 25.39 -9.38
CA PHE A 822 14.20 25.13 -8.25
C PHE A 822 13.17 26.25 -8.12
N GLU A 823 13.58 27.50 -8.22
CA GLU A 823 12.68 28.66 -8.18
C GLU A 823 11.85 28.77 -9.46
N TYR A 824 12.45 28.52 -10.63
CA TYR A 824 11.73 28.52 -11.91
C TYR A 824 10.55 27.56 -11.93
N PHE A 825 10.75 26.34 -11.42
CA PHE A 825 9.70 25.31 -11.36
C PHE A 825 8.73 25.48 -10.18
N LYS A 826 8.95 26.46 -9.30
CA LYS A 826 7.98 26.88 -8.28
C LYS A 826 7.05 28.00 -8.74
N GLN A 827 7.32 28.60 -9.91
CA GLN A 827 6.47 29.66 -10.46
C GLN A 827 5.02 29.17 -10.71
N PRO A 828 4.01 30.06 -10.70
CA PRO A 828 2.60 29.67 -10.64
C PRO A 828 2.15 28.82 -11.84
N TRP A 829 2.70 29.09 -13.03
CA TRP A 829 2.38 28.33 -14.26
C TRP A 829 2.73 26.84 -14.15
N ALA A 830 3.74 26.49 -13.35
CA ALA A 830 4.24 25.12 -13.26
C ALA A 830 3.26 24.20 -12.49
N TYR A 831 2.50 24.75 -11.53
CA TYR A 831 1.52 23.98 -10.76
C TYR A 831 0.41 23.36 -11.62
N ALA A 832 0.08 23.98 -12.75
CA ALA A 832 -0.84 23.38 -13.71
C ALA A 832 -0.31 22.03 -14.22
N ILE A 833 0.99 21.95 -14.53
CA ILE A 833 1.66 20.74 -15.04
C ILE A 833 1.72 19.64 -13.97
N TYR A 834 1.83 20.03 -12.70
CA TYR A 834 1.89 19.10 -11.57
C TYR A 834 0.54 18.47 -11.24
N HIS A 835 -0.54 19.10 -11.67
CA HIS A 835 -1.90 18.66 -11.40
C HIS A 835 -2.22 17.33 -12.10
N ASP A 836 -2.81 16.37 -11.37
CA ASP A 836 -3.13 15.03 -11.85
C ASP A 836 -4.10 15.00 -13.04
N ARG A 837 -4.97 16.01 -13.16
CA ARG A 837 -5.90 16.19 -14.29
C ARG A 837 -5.35 17.05 -15.44
N PHE A 838 -4.06 17.39 -15.44
CA PHE A 838 -3.47 18.27 -16.47
C PHE A 838 -3.77 17.82 -17.90
N GLU A 839 -3.68 16.51 -18.18
CA GLU A 839 -3.97 15.98 -19.52
C GLU A 839 -5.41 16.26 -19.96
N ILE A 840 -6.38 16.16 -19.05
CA ILE A 840 -7.80 16.45 -19.34
C ILE A 840 -8.00 17.94 -19.61
N LEU A 841 -7.31 18.80 -18.87
CA LEU A 841 -7.35 20.25 -19.06
C LEU A 841 -6.75 20.63 -20.42
N PHE A 842 -5.64 20.01 -20.82
CA PHE A 842 -4.98 20.27 -22.09
C PHE A 842 -5.85 19.93 -23.30
N TRP A 843 -6.66 18.86 -23.27
CA TRP A 843 -7.57 18.53 -24.37
C TRP A 843 -8.76 19.48 -24.51
N ARG A 844 -9.05 20.29 -23.49
CA ARG A 844 -10.16 21.27 -23.51
C ARG A 844 -9.72 22.67 -23.93
N ILE A 845 -8.40 22.91 -24.02
CA ILE A 845 -7.77 24.13 -24.52
C ILE A 845 -7.39 23.87 -25.98
#